data_AF-A0A2L0RT37-F1
#
_entry.id   AF-A0A2L0RT37-F1
#
_cell.length_a   1.000
_cell.length_b   1.000
_cell.length_c   1.000
_cell.angle_alpha   90.00
_cell.angle_beta   90.00
_cell.angle_gamma   90.00
#
_symmetry.space_group_name_H-M   'P 1'
#
loop_
_entity.id
_entity.type
_entity.pdbx_description
1 polymer ?
#
loop_
_entity_poly.entity_id
_entity_poly.type
_entity_poly.pdbx_seq_one_letter_code
_entity_poly.pdbx_strand_id
1 'polypeptide(L)'
;MTPDQMRDASLLELFSLEADAQTQVLSAGLLALERNPTQADQLEACMRAAHSLKGAARIVGVDAGVSVAHVMEDCLVSAQEARLYLQPEHIDALLQGTDLLMRIATPGNNVGAADIQAYVALMERLLDPSQPSAMVAPKPEPAPMPVIEAPAPAPEPEPAPAVISEPPRQGKRMTEGGERVLRVTAERLNSLLDLSSKSLVETQRLKPYLASLQRLKRLQSNSLRALDTLEGHLKVIDLNLEAQEALADTRRLLSEAQALLAQKNAELDEYGWQAGQRAQVLYDTALACRMRPFADVLAGQVRMVRDLGRSLGKQVRLEIEGEKTQVDRDVLEKLEAPLTHLLRNAVDHGIEMPEQRLLAGKPAEGLIRLRASHQAGLLVLELSDDGNGVDLERLRGTIVDRHLSPVETALRLSEEELLTFLFLPGFSLRDKVTEVSGRGVGLDAVQHMVRQLRGAVVLEQTAGQGSRFHLEVPLTLSVVRSLVVEVGEEAYAFPLAHIERMCDLAPEDIVQLEGRQHFWHEGRHVGLVAASQLLQRPPGQTPGDTLKVVVIRERDAVYGIAVERFIGERTLVVLPLDDRLGKVQDISAGALLDDGSVVLIVDVEDMLRSVDKLLNTGRLERIARRTQQATEAPRKRVLVVDDSLTVRELQRKLLLNRGYEVAVAVDGMDGWNALRSEDFDLLITDIDMPRMDGIELVTLLRRDSRLQSLPVMVVSYKDREEDRRRGLDAGADYYLAKASFHDDALLDAVVELIGGARA
;
A
#
# COMPACT_ATOMS: atom_id res chain seq x y z
N MET A 1 -3.20 39.81 0.52
CA MET A 1 -4.19 39.90 1.61
C MET A 1 -3.84 41.08 2.49
N THR A 2 -4.80 41.93 2.81
CA THR A 2 -4.64 42.98 3.82
C THR A 2 -4.54 42.37 5.24
N PRO A 3 -4.02 43.08 6.24
CA PRO A 3 -3.99 42.61 7.64
C PRO A 3 -5.37 42.21 8.19
N ASP A 4 -6.42 42.90 7.75
CA ASP A 4 -7.81 42.57 8.11
C ASP A 4 -8.28 41.27 7.44
N GLN A 5 -7.94 41.05 6.16
CA GLN A 5 -8.23 39.79 5.46
C GLN A 5 -7.49 38.58 6.08
N MET A 6 -6.31 38.79 6.66
CA MET A 6 -5.59 37.74 7.40
C MET A 6 -6.23 37.43 8.77
N ARG A 7 -6.76 38.45 9.45
CA ARG A 7 -7.52 38.27 10.70
C ARG A 7 -8.84 37.54 10.45
N ASP A 8 -9.59 37.95 9.43
CA ASP A 8 -10.86 37.32 9.08
C ASP A 8 -10.67 35.86 8.66
N ALA A 9 -9.61 35.56 7.89
CA ALA A 9 -9.24 34.19 7.54
C ALA A 9 -8.88 33.34 8.77
N SER A 10 -8.15 33.89 9.74
CA SER A 10 -7.79 33.20 10.98
C SER A 10 -8.99 32.97 11.90
N LEU A 11 -9.94 33.91 11.96
CA LEU A 11 -11.19 33.77 12.72
C LEU A 11 -12.12 32.73 12.09
N LEU A 12 -12.22 32.70 10.77
CA LEU A 12 -12.96 31.66 10.05
C LEU A 12 -12.35 30.27 10.25
N GLU A 13 -11.03 30.15 10.30
CA GLU A 13 -10.34 28.90 10.60
C GLU A 13 -10.66 28.41 12.03
N LEU A 14 -10.70 29.31 13.01
CA LEU A 14 -11.14 28.98 14.37
C LEU A 14 -12.61 28.54 14.42
N PHE A 15 -13.49 29.19 13.66
CA PHE A 15 -14.89 28.76 13.55
C PHE A 15 -15.01 27.40 12.88
N SER A 16 -14.22 27.12 11.83
CA SER A 16 -14.19 25.80 11.18
C SER A 16 -13.78 24.69 12.14
N LEU A 17 -12.78 24.93 12.98
CA LEU A 17 -12.33 23.95 13.98
C LEU A 17 -13.39 23.70 15.06
N GLU A 18 -14.03 24.77 15.54
CA GLU A 18 -15.11 24.66 16.53
C GLU A 18 -16.34 23.97 15.90
N ALA A 19 -16.66 24.30 14.65
CA ALA A 19 -17.76 23.68 13.92
C ALA A 19 -17.54 22.19 13.75
N ASP A 20 -16.35 21.76 13.36
CA ASP A 20 -15.99 20.35 13.25
C ASP A 20 -16.19 19.61 14.59
N ALA A 21 -15.66 20.15 15.68
CA ALA A 21 -15.79 19.55 17.01
C ALA A 21 -17.26 19.44 17.47
N GLN A 22 -18.03 20.52 17.37
CA GLN A 22 -19.40 20.53 17.88
C GLN A 22 -20.40 19.76 16.99
N THR A 23 -20.16 19.72 15.68
CA THR A 23 -21.01 18.97 14.74
C THR A 23 -20.80 17.45 14.88
N GLN A 24 -19.62 17.00 15.28
CA GLN A 24 -19.38 15.61 15.68
C GLN A 24 -20.18 15.23 16.94
N VAL A 25 -20.19 16.10 17.96
CA VAL A 25 -21.00 15.91 19.18
C VAL A 25 -22.49 15.86 18.83
N LEU A 26 -22.97 16.80 18.00
CA LEU A 26 -24.35 16.82 17.53
C LEU A 26 -24.70 15.53 16.78
N SER A 27 -23.88 15.11 15.81
CA SER A 27 -24.16 13.90 15.02
C SER A 27 -24.27 12.66 15.92
N ALA A 28 -23.31 12.45 16.82
CA ALA A 28 -23.32 11.31 17.73
C ALA A 28 -24.52 11.33 18.69
N GLY A 29 -24.81 12.49 19.29
CA GLY A 29 -25.92 12.62 20.23
C GLY A 29 -27.29 12.51 19.56
N LEU A 30 -27.46 13.05 18.35
CA LEU A 30 -28.71 12.95 17.58
C LEU A 30 -29.00 11.50 17.15
N LEU A 31 -27.97 10.73 16.78
CA LEU A 31 -28.11 9.29 16.52
C LEU A 31 -28.52 8.51 17.78
N ALA A 32 -27.99 8.88 18.94
CA ALA A 32 -28.40 8.28 20.21
C ALA A 32 -29.85 8.65 20.59
N LEU A 33 -30.24 9.92 20.39
CA LEU A 33 -31.59 10.42 20.64
C LEU A 33 -32.63 9.83 19.70
N GLU A 34 -32.27 9.41 18.50
CA GLU A 34 -33.20 8.65 17.65
C GLU A 34 -33.63 7.33 18.32
N ARG A 35 -32.68 6.64 18.98
CA ARG A 35 -32.95 5.37 19.68
C ARG A 35 -33.68 5.60 20.99
N ASN A 36 -33.33 6.67 21.70
CA ASN A 36 -33.95 7.03 22.97
C ASN A 36 -34.16 8.56 23.05
N PRO A 37 -35.30 9.06 22.53
CA PRO A 37 -35.58 10.50 22.44
C PRO A 37 -35.60 11.25 23.76
N THR A 38 -35.73 10.53 24.88
CA THR A 38 -35.84 11.10 26.24
C THR A 38 -34.53 11.04 27.03
N GLN A 39 -33.42 10.63 26.42
CA GLN A 39 -32.15 10.51 27.13
C GLN A 39 -31.58 11.89 27.48
N ALA A 40 -31.73 12.29 28.74
CA ALA A 40 -31.40 13.63 29.23
C ALA A 40 -29.94 14.04 28.97
N ASP A 41 -28.98 13.15 29.22
CA ASP A 41 -27.55 13.45 29.03
C ASP A 41 -27.21 13.79 27.57
N GLN A 42 -27.83 13.11 26.61
CA GLN A 42 -27.60 13.33 25.17
C GLN A 42 -28.29 14.61 24.70
N LEU A 43 -29.51 14.88 25.16
CA LEU A 43 -30.22 16.14 24.94
C LEU A 43 -29.40 17.34 25.41
N GLU A 44 -28.85 17.26 26.62
CA GLU A 44 -28.03 18.32 27.19
C GLU A 44 -26.73 18.53 26.41
N ALA A 45 -26.06 17.44 26.00
CA ALA A 45 -24.84 17.50 25.19
C ALA A 45 -25.10 18.16 23.82
N CYS A 46 -26.16 17.74 23.11
CA CYS A 46 -26.54 18.32 21.82
C CYS A 46 -26.90 19.80 21.95
N MET A 47 -27.68 20.18 22.96
CA MET A 47 -28.04 21.59 23.20
C MET A 47 -26.79 22.43 23.46
N ARG A 48 -25.87 21.97 24.32
CA ARG A 48 -24.61 22.68 24.59
C ARG A 48 -23.78 22.84 23.32
N ALA A 49 -23.74 21.83 22.45
CA ALA A 49 -23.05 21.91 21.18
C ALA A 49 -23.67 22.94 20.23
N ALA A 50 -25.00 22.94 20.06
CA ALA A 50 -25.71 23.93 19.26
C ALA A 50 -25.52 25.37 19.81
N HIS A 51 -25.55 25.55 21.13
CA HIS A 51 -25.32 26.83 21.78
C HIS A 51 -23.88 27.35 21.54
N SER A 52 -22.88 26.48 21.68
CA SER A 52 -21.48 26.80 21.41
C SER A 52 -21.27 27.22 19.94
N LEU A 53 -21.89 26.50 19.00
CA LEU A 53 -21.87 26.82 17.56
C LEU A 53 -22.48 28.20 17.27
N LYS A 54 -23.64 28.51 17.87
CA LYS A 54 -24.28 29.83 17.77
C LYS A 54 -23.36 30.93 18.29
N GLY A 55 -22.69 30.70 19.42
CA GLY A 55 -21.74 31.63 20.02
C GLY A 55 -20.52 31.88 19.14
N ALA A 56 -19.90 30.80 18.64
CA ALA A 56 -18.73 30.87 17.76
C ALA A 56 -19.05 31.60 16.44
N ALA A 57 -20.17 31.27 15.80
CA ALA A 57 -20.62 31.93 14.57
C ALA A 57 -20.84 33.44 14.77
N ARG A 58 -21.40 33.84 15.93
CA ARG A 58 -21.63 35.25 16.27
C ARG A 58 -20.33 36.03 16.49
N ILE A 59 -19.32 35.41 17.10
CA ILE A 59 -18.01 36.03 17.35
C ILE A 59 -17.29 36.31 16.02
N VAL A 60 -17.43 35.41 15.05
CA VAL A 60 -16.78 35.51 13.73
C VAL A 60 -17.62 36.31 12.72
N GLY A 61 -18.88 36.64 13.05
CA GLY A 61 -19.76 37.41 12.16
C GLY A 61 -20.39 36.58 11.03
N VAL A 62 -20.53 35.27 11.22
CA VAL A 62 -21.13 34.36 10.24
C VAL A 62 -22.63 34.24 10.52
N ASP A 63 -23.41 35.21 10.06
CA ASP A 63 -24.86 35.31 10.33
C ASP A 63 -25.62 34.05 9.90
N ALA A 64 -25.25 33.46 8.76
CA ALA A 64 -25.79 32.19 8.28
C ALA A 64 -25.67 31.07 9.32
N GLY A 65 -24.51 30.94 9.96
CA GLY A 65 -24.26 29.93 10.98
C GLY A 65 -25.06 30.21 12.26
N VAL A 66 -25.22 31.49 12.63
CA VAL A 66 -26.05 31.90 13.77
C VAL A 66 -27.51 31.47 13.55
N SER A 67 -28.08 31.73 12.37
CA SER A 67 -29.47 31.37 12.07
C SER A 67 -29.73 29.87 12.15
N VAL A 68 -28.84 29.05 11.57
CA VAL A 68 -28.99 27.58 11.57
C VAL A 68 -28.82 27.01 12.99
N ALA A 69 -27.78 27.42 13.72
CA ALA A 69 -27.55 26.94 15.08
C ALA A 69 -28.66 27.35 16.05
N HIS A 70 -29.27 28.53 15.85
CA HIS A 70 -30.37 29.02 16.68
C HIS A 70 -31.62 28.12 16.60
N VAL A 71 -32.11 27.82 15.39
CA VAL A 71 -33.30 26.97 15.24
C VAL A 71 -33.06 25.52 15.69
N MET A 72 -31.83 25.03 15.57
CA MET A 72 -31.43 23.73 16.11
C MET A 72 -31.46 23.72 17.65
N GLU A 73 -30.91 24.76 18.28
CA GLU A 73 -30.93 24.93 19.73
C GLU A 73 -32.37 25.02 20.25
N ASP A 74 -33.25 25.81 19.61
CA ASP A 74 -34.65 25.96 20.01
C ASP A 74 -35.42 24.63 19.98
N CYS A 75 -35.17 23.79 18.97
CA CYS A 75 -35.73 22.44 18.88
C CYS A 75 -35.26 21.55 20.03
N LEU A 76 -33.96 21.56 20.33
CA LEU A 76 -33.37 20.76 21.40
C LEU A 76 -33.80 21.24 22.80
N VAL A 77 -33.92 22.55 23.01
CA VAL A 77 -34.44 23.15 24.25
C VAL A 77 -35.91 22.78 24.44
N SER A 78 -36.72 22.85 23.39
CA SER A 78 -38.14 22.46 23.44
C SER A 78 -38.29 20.98 23.80
N ALA A 79 -37.40 20.11 23.31
CA ALA A 79 -37.38 18.70 23.67
C ALA A 79 -36.93 18.47 25.12
N GLN A 80 -35.91 19.19 25.60
CA GLN A 80 -35.44 19.10 26.98
C GLN A 80 -36.50 19.56 27.99
N GLU A 81 -37.25 20.61 27.68
CA GLU A 81 -38.34 21.12 28.51
C GLU A 81 -39.63 20.29 28.37
N ALA A 82 -39.57 19.13 27.70
CA ALA A 82 -40.69 18.23 27.43
C ALA A 82 -41.88 18.92 26.70
N ARG A 83 -41.62 20.03 25.99
CA ARG A 83 -42.60 20.73 25.14
C ARG A 83 -42.74 20.09 23.76
N LEU A 84 -41.71 19.37 23.31
CA LEU A 84 -41.65 18.67 22.02
C LEU A 84 -41.14 17.24 22.23
N TYR A 85 -41.80 16.24 21.66
CA TYR A 85 -41.24 14.88 21.58
C TYR A 85 -40.47 14.73 20.26
N LEU A 86 -39.19 14.38 20.31
CA LEU A 86 -38.36 14.23 19.11
C LEU A 86 -38.83 13.01 18.31
N GLN A 87 -39.28 13.27 17.08
CA GLN A 87 -39.68 12.26 16.10
C GLN A 87 -38.52 12.06 15.10
N PRO A 88 -38.52 10.97 14.30
CA PRO A 88 -37.49 10.73 13.30
C PRO A 88 -37.27 11.93 12.35
N GLU A 89 -38.34 12.64 11.98
CA GLU A 89 -38.29 13.81 11.11
C GLU A 89 -37.57 15.00 11.75
N HIS A 90 -37.70 15.16 13.09
CA HIS A 90 -36.98 16.18 13.85
C HIS A 90 -35.48 15.87 13.88
N ILE A 91 -35.10 14.61 14.11
CA ILE A 91 -33.70 14.19 14.13
C ILE A 91 -33.06 14.37 12.75
N ASP A 92 -33.78 14.06 11.67
CA ASP A 92 -33.28 14.23 10.30
C ASP A 92 -33.05 15.69 9.96
N ALA A 93 -33.98 16.57 10.34
CA ALA A 93 -33.80 17.99 10.16
C ALA A 93 -32.59 18.50 10.96
N LEU A 94 -32.41 18.08 12.22
CA LEU A 94 -31.24 18.45 13.02
C LEU A 94 -29.91 17.94 12.42
N LEU A 95 -29.89 16.74 11.83
CA LEU A 95 -28.73 16.22 11.10
C LEU A 95 -28.44 17.03 9.82
N GLN A 96 -29.47 17.42 9.07
CA GLN A 96 -29.32 18.33 7.92
C GLN A 96 -28.76 19.70 8.34
N GLY A 97 -29.19 20.24 9.48
CA GLY A 97 -28.65 21.47 10.03
C GLY A 97 -27.17 21.35 10.42
N THR A 98 -26.80 20.18 10.95
CA THR A 98 -25.42 19.86 11.29
C THR A 98 -24.51 19.88 10.05
N ASP A 99 -24.96 19.30 8.93
CA ASP A 99 -24.23 19.36 7.65
C ASP A 99 -24.16 20.77 7.09
N LEU A 100 -25.25 21.52 7.21
CA LEU A 100 -25.33 22.89 6.73
C LEU A 100 -24.34 23.78 7.50
N LEU A 101 -24.22 23.61 8.82
CA LEU A 101 -23.22 24.30 9.64
C LEU A 101 -21.79 23.96 9.22
N MET A 102 -21.49 22.69 8.94
CA MET A 102 -20.17 22.31 8.42
C MET A 102 -19.87 22.92 7.05
N ARG A 103 -20.85 22.93 6.14
CA ARG A 103 -20.69 23.57 4.84
C ARG A 103 -20.47 25.08 4.96
N ILE A 104 -21.19 25.75 5.87
CA ILE A 104 -21.00 27.19 6.16
C ILE A 104 -19.60 27.45 6.74
N ALA A 105 -19.11 26.55 7.59
CA ALA A 105 -17.80 26.71 8.24
C ALA A 105 -16.60 26.39 7.33
N THR A 106 -16.81 25.65 6.24
CA THR A 106 -15.75 25.24 5.31
C THR A 106 -15.45 26.33 4.27
N PRO A 107 -14.21 26.86 4.20
CA PRO A 107 -13.84 27.88 3.21
C PRO A 107 -14.03 27.40 1.76
N GLY A 108 -14.66 28.23 0.92
CA GLY A 108 -14.87 27.94 -0.51
C GLY A 108 -16.17 27.20 -0.85
N ASN A 109 -16.92 26.72 0.16
CA ASN A 109 -18.28 26.24 -0.04
C ASN A 109 -19.27 27.41 -0.06
N ASN A 110 -19.82 27.75 -1.23
CA ASN A 110 -20.91 28.72 -1.32
C ASN A 110 -22.23 28.05 -0.92
N VAL A 111 -22.67 28.29 0.32
CA VAL A 111 -24.03 27.97 0.75
C VAL A 111 -24.94 29.13 0.36
N GLY A 112 -25.97 28.86 -0.44
CA GLY A 112 -26.90 29.89 -0.87
C GLY A 112 -27.78 30.37 0.28
N ALA A 113 -28.12 31.67 0.31
CA ALA A 113 -29.09 32.21 1.27
C ALA A 113 -30.45 31.49 1.20
N ALA A 114 -30.81 30.98 0.02
CA ALA A 114 -32.02 30.19 -0.21
C ALA A 114 -31.99 28.84 0.54
N ASP A 115 -30.84 28.16 0.60
CA ASP A 115 -30.71 26.88 1.32
C ASP A 115 -30.89 27.08 2.83
N ILE A 116 -30.32 28.15 3.37
CA ILE A 116 -30.44 28.52 4.78
C ILE A 116 -31.88 28.90 5.12
N GLN A 117 -32.53 29.72 4.29
CA GLN A 117 -33.94 30.10 4.48
C GLN A 117 -34.88 28.88 4.39
N ALA A 118 -34.63 27.98 3.43
CA ALA A 118 -35.41 26.75 3.30
C ALA A 118 -35.25 25.84 4.54
N TYR A 119 -34.04 25.73 5.08
CA TYR A 119 -33.76 24.97 6.29
C TYR A 119 -34.44 25.59 7.53
N VAL A 120 -34.30 26.91 7.73
CA VAL A 120 -34.95 27.63 8.83
C VAL A 120 -36.47 27.45 8.76
N ALA A 121 -37.06 27.62 7.58
CA ALA A 121 -38.50 27.41 7.38
C ALA A 121 -38.94 25.96 7.55
N LEU A 122 -38.07 24.97 7.32
CA LEU A 122 -38.34 23.57 7.65
C LEU A 122 -38.38 23.36 9.16
N MET A 123 -37.36 23.84 9.88
CA MET A 123 -37.27 23.70 11.34
C MET A 123 -38.43 24.41 12.04
N GLU A 124 -38.76 25.65 11.64
CA GLU A 124 -39.90 26.40 12.19
C GLU A 124 -41.22 25.65 12.01
N ARG A 125 -41.44 24.98 10.87
CA ARG A 125 -42.63 24.14 10.64
C ARG A 125 -42.67 22.90 11.53
N LEU A 126 -41.51 22.30 11.81
CA LEU A 126 -41.41 21.13 12.71
C LEU A 126 -41.57 21.51 14.19
N LEU A 127 -41.22 22.75 14.55
CA LEU A 127 -41.39 23.34 15.88
C LEU A 127 -42.83 23.80 16.17
N ASP A 128 -43.65 24.00 15.13
CA ASP A 128 -45.04 24.47 15.27
C ASP A 128 -46.02 23.30 15.45
N PRO A 129 -46.57 23.07 16.65
CA PRO A 129 -47.52 21.99 16.91
C PRO A 129 -48.88 22.17 16.21
N SER A 130 -49.12 23.30 15.54
CA SER A 130 -50.40 23.63 14.92
C SER A 130 -50.49 23.35 13.41
N GLN A 131 -49.41 22.86 12.78
CA GLN A 131 -49.41 22.46 11.37
C GLN A 131 -49.34 20.94 11.22
N PRO A 132 -50.27 20.31 10.48
CA PRO A 132 -50.23 18.87 10.27
C PRO A 132 -49.01 18.49 9.41
N SER A 133 -48.19 17.57 9.94
CA SER A 133 -47.16 16.89 9.17
C SER A 133 -47.82 16.18 7.98
N ALA A 134 -47.54 16.67 6.78
CA ALA A 134 -48.04 16.05 5.57
C ALA A 134 -47.21 14.77 5.30
N MET A 135 -47.95 13.65 5.23
CA MET A 135 -47.57 12.36 4.63
C MET A 135 -47.06 11.25 5.56
N VAL A 136 -47.96 10.62 6.33
CA VAL A 136 -48.04 9.15 6.51
C VAL A 136 -49.52 8.75 6.75
N ALA A 137 -50.01 7.75 6.00
CA ALA A 137 -51.34 7.17 6.16
C ALA A 137 -51.49 6.44 7.52
N PRO A 138 -52.69 6.44 8.15
CA PRO A 138 -52.87 5.82 9.45
C PRO A 138 -52.77 4.28 9.34
N LYS A 139 -51.84 3.68 10.10
CA LYS A 139 -51.83 2.24 10.39
C LYS A 139 -52.94 1.93 11.41
N PRO A 140 -53.63 0.78 11.32
CA PRO A 140 -54.79 0.48 12.14
C PRO A 140 -54.40 0.13 13.59
N GLU A 141 -55.21 0.62 14.54
CA GLU A 141 -55.15 0.26 15.96
C GLU A 141 -55.28 -1.27 16.15
N PRO A 142 -54.47 -1.88 17.04
CA PRO A 142 -54.74 -3.24 17.49
C PRO A 142 -55.87 -3.25 18.52
N ALA A 143 -56.80 -4.20 18.33
CA ALA A 143 -57.90 -4.48 19.24
C ALA A 143 -57.41 -4.92 20.64
N PRO A 144 -58.18 -4.65 21.71
CA PRO A 144 -57.78 -4.99 23.08
C PRO A 144 -57.96 -6.48 23.36
N MET A 145 -56.94 -7.11 23.94
CA MET A 145 -57.01 -8.42 24.59
C MET A 145 -56.30 -8.39 25.96
N PRO A 146 -56.63 -9.33 26.87
CA PRO A 146 -56.87 -9.04 28.27
C PRO A 146 -55.62 -9.05 29.15
N VAL A 147 -55.69 -8.24 30.22
CA VAL A 147 -54.68 -8.10 31.28
C VAL A 147 -54.52 -9.42 32.04
N ILE A 148 -53.30 -9.96 32.04
CA ILE A 148 -52.82 -10.96 33.00
C ILE A 148 -51.94 -10.23 34.00
N GLU A 149 -52.30 -10.33 35.28
CA GLU A 149 -51.61 -9.77 36.44
C GLU A 149 -50.35 -10.59 36.76
N ALA A 150 -49.21 -9.92 36.97
CA ALA A 150 -48.00 -10.50 37.56
C ALA A 150 -47.26 -9.42 38.41
N PRO A 151 -46.48 -9.83 39.44
CA PRO A 151 -46.43 -9.15 40.73
C PRO A 151 -45.34 -8.08 40.89
N ALA A 152 -45.51 -7.26 41.94
CA ALA A 152 -44.75 -6.08 42.31
C ALA A 152 -43.25 -6.30 42.64
N PRO A 153 -42.36 -5.33 42.31
CA PRO A 153 -41.00 -5.28 42.84
C PRO A 153 -40.89 -4.51 44.17
N ALA A 154 -39.87 -4.87 44.96
CA ALA A 154 -39.51 -4.33 46.27
C ALA A 154 -38.85 -2.93 46.20
N PRO A 155 -38.79 -2.14 47.30
CA PRO A 155 -38.40 -0.74 47.26
C PRO A 155 -36.88 -0.51 47.36
N GLU A 156 -36.36 0.43 46.56
CA GLU A 156 -35.03 1.06 46.70
C GLU A 156 -35.11 2.35 47.56
N PRO A 157 -33.99 2.76 48.21
CA PRO A 157 -33.97 3.77 49.26
C PRO A 157 -33.95 5.23 48.75
N GLU A 158 -34.49 6.13 49.57
CA GLU A 158 -34.59 7.59 49.34
C GLU A 158 -33.23 8.32 49.20
N PRO A 159 -33.14 9.36 48.36
CA PRO A 159 -31.98 10.26 48.31
C PRO A 159 -32.06 11.38 49.37
N ALA A 160 -30.91 11.67 49.97
CA ALA A 160 -30.69 12.77 50.92
C ALA A 160 -30.62 14.16 50.24
N PRO A 161 -30.84 15.27 50.97
CA PRO A 161 -31.21 16.56 50.38
C PRO A 161 -30.05 17.37 49.80
N ALA A 162 -30.39 18.17 48.79
CA ALA A 162 -29.49 19.06 48.05
C ALA A 162 -28.98 20.24 48.89
N VAL A 163 -27.67 20.48 48.83
CA VAL A 163 -27.00 21.69 49.34
C VAL A 163 -26.78 22.65 48.17
N ILE A 164 -27.36 23.84 48.28
CA ILE A 164 -27.17 24.97 47.34
C ILE A 164 -25.75 25.51 47.52
N SER A 165 -24.99 25.61 46.42
CA SER A 165 -23.71 26.34 46.39
C SER A 165 -23.69 27.34 45.22
N GLU A 166 -23.27 28.56 45.53
CA GLU A 166 -23.16 29.74 44.66
C GLU A 166 -22.12 29.59 43.52
N PRO A 167 -22.20 30.41 42.45
CA PRO A 167 -21.44 30.17 41.22
C PRO A 167 -19.96 30.55 41.36
N PRO A 168 -19.01 29.72 40.87
CA PRO A 168 -17.60 30.09 40.90
C PRO A 168 -17.26 31.02 39.73
N ARG A 169 -16.47 32.04 40.09
CA ARG A 169 -15.83 33.01 39.19
C ARG A 169 -14.92 32.32 38.18
N GLN A 170 -14.85 32.93 37.00
CA GLN A 170 -13.95 32.57 35.89
C GLN A 170 -12.51 32.34 36.37
N GLY A 171 -12.05 31.10 36.27
CA GLY A 171 -10.68 30.68 36.47
C GLY A 171 -10.43 29.42 35.66
N LYS A 172 -9.34 29.41 34.88
CA LYS A 172 -8.86 28.32 34.02
C LYS A 172 -9.21 26.94 34.59
N ARG A 173 -10.00 26.15 33.84
CA ARG A 173 -10.24 24.74 34.11
C ARG A 173 -8.91 23.98 34.17
N MET A 174 -8.43 23.72 35.37
CA MET A 174 -7.59 22.56 35.66
C MET A 174 -8.54 21.42 36.00
N THR A 175 -8.61 20.40 35.15
CA THR A 175 -9.31 19.16 35.44
C THR A 175 -8.51 18.36 36.47
N GLU A 176 -9.16 17.96 37.56
CA GLU A 176 -8.64 17.01 38.54
C GLU A 176 -8.42 15.65 37.88
N GLY A 177 -7.23 15.07 38.08
CA GLY A 177 -6.66 14.03 37.21
C GLY A 177 -5.60 14.63 36.30
N GLY A 178 -4.54 15.16 36.90
CA GLY A 178 -3.57 16.06 36.28
C GLY A 178 -2.65 15.41 35.24
N GLU A 179 -3.19 15.10 34.06
CA GLU A 179 -2.40 15.08 32.84
C GLU A 179 -2.57 16.42 32.12
N ARG A 180 -1.49 17.20 32.05
CA ARG A 180 -1.44 18.40 31.21
C ARG A 180 -1.55 17.94 29.76
N VAL A 181 -2.72 18.12 29.15
CA VAL A 181 -2.91 17.87 27.71
C VAL A 181 -2.06 18.88 26.93
N LEU A 182 -0.88 18.44 26.50
CA LEU A 182 0.02 19.20 25.65
C LEU A 182 -0.33 18.88 24.19
N ARG A 183 -0.78 19.88 23.43
CA ARG A 183 -0.95 19.72 21.98
C ARG A 183 0.43 19.67 21.31
N VAL A 184 0.78 18.52 20.78
CA VAL A 184 2.03 18.29 20.04
C VAL A 184 1.70 18.18 18.55
N THR A 185 2.54 18.76 17.69
CA THR A 185 2.35 18.66 16.24
C THR A 185 2.67 17.25 15.75
N ALA A 186 1.96 16.79 14.71
CA ALA A 186 2.19 15.47 14.11
C ALA A 186 3.65 15.29 13.63
N GLU A 187 4.26 16.34 13.09
CA GLU A 187 5.64 16.32 12.61
C GLU A 187 6.67 16.02 13.72
N ARG A 188 6.44 16.51 14.95
CA ARG A 188 7.31 16.20 16.10
C ARG A 188 7.17 14.76 16.55
N LEU A 189 5.96 14.21 16.53
CA LEU A 189 5.72 12.80 16.83
C LEU A 189 6.34 11.89 15.76
N ASN A 190 6.21 12.25 14.48
CA ASN A 190 6.86 11.54 13.38
C ASN A 190 8.39 11.54 13.54
N SER A 191 8.99 12.68 13.89
CA SER A 191 10.42 12.79 14.14
C SER A 191 10.87 11.93 15.33
N LEU A 192 10.06 11.87 16.40
CA LEU A 192 10.35 11.04 17.57
C LEU A 192 10.29 9.55 17.23
N LEU A 193 9.27 9.14 16.47
CA LEU A 193 9.14 7.78 15.97
C LEU A 193 10.30 7.40 15.05
N ASP A 194 10.69 8.27 14.12
CA ASP A 194 11.82 8.04 13.22
C ASP A 194 13.13 7.87 14.00
N LEU A 195 13.43 8.78 14.94
CA LEU A 195 14.61 8.67 15.81
C LEU A 195 14.58 7.40 16.66
N SER A 196 13.42 7.04 17.21
CA SER A 196 13.29 5.84 18.02
C SER A 196 13.43 4.57 17.20
N SER A 197 12.89 4.57 15.98
CA SER A 197 12.99 3.46 15.04
C SER A 197 14.45 3.26 14.61
N LYS A 198 15.15 4.35 14.30
CA LYS A 198 16.60 4.33 14.01
C LYS A 198 17.40 3.81 15.20
N SER A 199 17.11 4.28 16.41
CA SER A 199 17.75 3.78 17.64
C SER A 199 17.54 2.27 17.82
N LEU A 200 16.32 1.77 17.54
CA LEU A 200 16.03 0.34 17.57
C LEU A 200 16.92 -0.45 16.59
N VAL A 201 17.09 0.04 15.36
CA VAL A 201 17.97 -0.60 14.36
C VAL A 201 19.44 -0.51 14.76
N GLU A 202 19.91 0.65 15.26
CA GLU A 202 21.28 0.84 15.73
C GLU A 202 21.66 -0.19 16.81
N THR A 203 20.76 -0.48 17.74
CA THR A 203 21.03 -1.52 18.75
C THR A 203 21.15 -2.93 18.15
N GLN A 204 20.54 -3.18 16.99
CA GLN A 204 20.68 -4.46 16.30
C GLN A 204 22.09 -4.64 15.69
N ARG A 205 22.84 -3.56 15.40
CA ARG A 205 24.26 -3.61 14.98
C ARG A 205 25.17 -4.32 15.96
N LEU A 206 24.83 -4.29 17.25
CA LEU A 206 25.65 -4.91 18.27
C LEU A 206 25.67 -6.44 18.13
N LYS A 207 24.62 -7.05 17.58
CA LYS A 207 24.53 -8.52 17.46
C LYS A 207 25.62 -9.13 16.56
N PRO A 208 25.86 -8.65 15.32
CA PRO A 208 26.99 -9.11 14.50
C PRO A 208 28.36 -8.92 15.17
N TYR A 209 28.54 -7.80 15.89
CA TYR A 209 29.79 -7.51 16.58
C TYR A 209 30.03 -8.48 17.75
N LEU A 210 29.00 -8.75 18.56
CA LEU A 210 29.03 -9.76 19.62
C LEU A 210 29.31 -11.17 19.05
N ALA A 211 28.70 -11.53 17.91
CA ALA A 211 29.00 -12.80 17.25
C ALA A 211 30.47 -12.92 16.81
N SER A 212 31.07 -11.82 16.34
CA SER A 212 32.49 -11.76 15.98
C SER A 212 33.41 -11.89 17.18
N LEU A 213 33.07 -11.26 18.32
CA LEU A 213 33.81 -11.42 19.57
C LEU A 213 33.70 -12.85 20.14
N GLN A 214 32.53 -13.48 20.02
CA GLN A 214 32.36 -14.89 20.38
C GLN A 214 33.26 -15.80 19.53
N ARG A 215 33.41 -15.51 18.24
CA ARG A 215 34.36 -16.22 17.36
C ARG A 215 35.81 -15.99 17.82
N LEU A 216 36.19 -14.76 18.16
CA LEU A 216 37.52 -14.44 18.71
C LEU A 216 37.80 -15.23 20.00
N LYS A 217 36.83 -15.28 20.92
CA LYS A 217 36.92 -16.05 22.17
C LYS A 217 37.14 -17.55 21.92
N ARG A 218 36.46 -18.13 20.92
CA ARG A 218 36.68 -19.53 20.51
C ARG A 218 38.09 -19.75 19.96
N LEU A 219 38.58 -18.85 19.10
CA LEU A 219 39.93 -18.92 18.55
C LEU A 219 40.98 -18.87 19.66
N GLN A 220 40.86 -17.94 20.60
CA GLN A 220 41.79 -17.82 21.71
C GLN A 220 41.77 -19.04 22.65
N SER A 221 40.58 -19.58 22.92
CA SER A 221 40.44 -20.83 23.69
C SER A 221 41.13 -22.01 23.00
N ASN A 222 41.05 -22.08 21.67
CA ASN A 222 41.76 -23.10 20.88
C ASN A 222 43.28 -22.88 20.91
N SER A 223 43.75 -21.63 20.84
CA SER A 223 45.18 -21.30 20.95
C SER A 223 45.76 -21.72 22.30
N LEU A 224 45.03 -21.50 23.41
CA LEU A 224 45.48 -21.92 24.74
C LEU A 224 45.56 -23.45 24.83
N ARG A 225 44.55 -24.18 24.34
CA ARG A 225 44.58 -25.65 24.28
C ARG A 225 45.74 -26.19 23.44
N ALA A 226 46.04 -25.55 22.31
CA ALA A 226 47.17 -25.92 21.47
C ALA A 226 48.51 -25.70 22.20
N LEU A 227 48.63 -24.59 22.95
CA LEU A 227 49.79 -24.31 23.79
C LEU A 227 49.95 -25.31 24.93
N ASP A 228 48.87 -25.67 25.63
CA ASP A 228 48.89 -26.69 26.69
C ASP A 228 49.32 -28.07 26.16
N THR A 229 48.86 -28.42 24.95
CA THR A 229 49.26 -29.66 24.26
C THR A 229 50.74 -29.64 23.90
N LEU A 230 51.23 -28.51 23.39
CA LEU A 230 52.65 -28.32 23.08
C LEU A 230 53.52 -28.40 24.33
N GLU A 231 53.13 -27.76 25.43
CA GLU A 231 53.80 -27.86 26.73
C GLU A 231 53.86 -29.32 27.21
N GLY A 232 52.78 -30.08 27.05
CA GLY A 232 52.73 -31.51 27.38
C GLY A 232 53.76 -32.36 26.62
N HIS A 233 53.95 -32.10 25.32
CA HIS A 233 54.96 -32.80 24.51
C HIS A 233 56.38 -32.33 24.84
N LEU A 234 56.56 -31.04 25.12
CA LEU A 234 57.87 -30.46 25.43
C LEU A 234 58.41 -30.87 26.80
N LYS A 235 57.56 -31.30 27.76
CA LYS A 235 57.99 -31.85 29.06
C LYS A 235 58.86 -33.11 28.95
N VAL A 236 58.80 -33.81 27.82
CA VAL A 236 59.61 -35.02 27.56
C VAL A 236 61.02 -34.66 27.06
N ILE A 237 61.24 -33.40 26.65
CA ILE A 237 62.51 -32.88 26.14
C ILE A 237 63.08 -31.93 27.20
N ASP A 238 64.34 -32.11 27.63
CA ASP A 238 65.01 -31.19 28.56
C ASP A 238 65.22 -29.82 27.89
N LEU A 239 64.24 -28.93 28.04
CA LEU A 239 64.32 -27.53 27.61
C LEU A 239 65.27 -26.75 28.52
N ASN A 240 66.01 -25.79 27.95
CA ASN A 240 66.79 -24.85 28.75
C ASN A 240 65.86 -23.91 29.57
N LEU A 241 66.40 -23.34 30.65
CA LEU A 241 65.65 -22.50 31.59
C LEU A 241 64.97 -21.31 30.88
N GLU A 242 65.66 -20.66 29.94
CA GLU A 242 65.11 -19.53 29.17
C GLU A 242 63.88 -19.92 28.33
N ALA A 243 63.85 -21.11 27.72
CA ALA A 243 62.69 -21.56 26.95
C ALA A 243 61.51 -21.95 27.87
N GLN A 244 61.79 -22.48 29.05
CA GLN A 244 60.75 -22.79 30.06
C GLN A 244 60.10 -21.50 30.58
N GLU A 245 60.91 -20.49 30.90
CA GLU A 245 60.43 -19.17 31.32
C GLU A 245 59.59 -18.49 30.22
N ALA A 246 60.09 -18.49 28.98
CA ALA A 246 59.36 -17.91 27.84
C ALA A 246 58.01 -18.61 27.57
N LEU A 247 57.94 -19.93 27.71
CA LEU A 247 56.70 -20.69 27.56
C LEU A 247 55.70 -20.38 28.69
N ALA A 248 56.18 -20.30 29.93
CA ALA A 248 55.38 -19.94 31.09
C ALA A 248 54.81 -18.51 30.96
N ASP A 249 55.63 -17.56 30.52
CA ASP A 249 55.20 -16.18 30.26
C ASP A 249 54.18 -16.10 29.12
N THR A 250 54.39 -16.85 28.03
CA THR A 250 53.43 -16.93 26.92
C THR A 250 52.07 -17.44 27.38
N ARG A 251 52.05 -18.50 28.21
CA ARG A 251 50.82 -19.04 28.79
C ARG A 251 50.14 -18.05 29.71
N ARG A 252 50.90 -17.36 30.56
CA ARG A 252 50.39 -16.32 31.46
C ARG A 252 49.73 -15.19 30.67
N LEU A 253 50.43 -14.61 29.69
CA LEU A 253 49.91 -13.53 28.85
C LEU A 253 48.66 -13.95 28.06
N LEU A 254 48.63 -15.16 27.51
CA LEU A 254 47.48 -15.67 26.76
C LEU A 254 46.27 -15.90 27.67
N SER A 255 46.48 -16.40 28.89
CA SER A 255 45.44 -16.57 29.90
C SER A 255 44.89 -15.23 30.41
N GLU A 256 45.77 -14.25 30.66
CA GLU A 256 45.38 -12.88 31.02
C GLU A 256 44.53 -12.25 29.91
N ALA A 257 44.96 -12.37 28.65
CA ALA A 257 44.21 -11.89 27.50
C ALA A 257 42.85 -12.60 27.36
N GLN A 258 42.75 -13.90 27.67
CA GLN A 258 41.50 -14.65 27.59
C GLN A 258 40.51 -14.22 28.68
N ALA A 259 41.01 -14.00 29.90
CA ALA A 259 40.20 -13.49 31.00
C ALA A 259 39.66 -12.09 30.68
N LEU A 260 40.53 -11.20 30.18
CA LEU A 260 40.14 -9.84 29.77
C LEU A 260 39.09 -9.86 28.64
N LEU A 261 39.30 -10.69 27.61
CA LEU A 261 38.34 -10.82 26.52
C LEU A 261 36.99 -11.37 27.02
N ALA A 262 37.02 -12.39 27.89
CA ALA A 262 35.80 -12.97 28.45
C ALA A 262 35.00 -11.94 29.27
N GLN A 263 35.69 -11.14 30.08
CA GLN A 263 35.10 -10.05 30.84
C GLN A 263 34.50 -8.99 29.90
N LYS A 264 35.26 -8.51 28.91
CA LYS A 264 34.79 -7.47 27.98
C LYS A 264 33.63 -7.95 27.10
N ASN A 265 33.61 -9.23 26.73
CA ASN A 265 32.49 -9.80 26.00
C ASN A 265 31.22 -9.82 26.88
N ALA A 266 31.33 -10.21 28.15
CA ALA A 266 30.19 -10.20 29.07
C ALA A 266 29.65 -8.78 29.32
N GLU A 267 30.54 -7.80 29.55
CA GLU A 267 30.16 -6.38 29.70
C GLU A 267 29.45 -5.85 28.45
N LEU A 268 29.91 -6.23 27.26
CA LEU A 268 29.32 -5.78 26.00
C LEU A 268 28.00 -6.51 25.68
N ASP A 269 27.89 -7.80 26.00
CA ASP A 269 26.64 -8.56 25.91
C ASP A 269 25.56 -7.90 26.79
N GLU A 270 25.90 -7.53 28.03
CA GLU A 270 24.99 -6.83 28.95
C GLU A 270 24.61 -5.45 28.43
N TYR A 271 25.59 -4.65 27.98
CA TYR A 271 25.34 -3.34 27.38
C TYR A 271 24.40 -3.44 26.16
N GLY A 272 24.64 -4.41 25.28
CA GLY A 272 23.81 -4.64 24.10
C GLY A 272 22.37 -5.03 24.46
N TRP A 273 22.20 -5.87 25.48
CA TRP A 273 20.88 -6.23 25.99
C TRP A 273 20.13 -5.02 26.57
N GLN A 274 20.78 -4.23 27.44
CA GLN A 274 20.17 -3.03 28.04
C GLN A 274 19.85 -1.96 26.99
N ALA A 275 20.75 -1.73 26.02
CA ALA A 275 20.54 -0.79 24.93
C ALA A 275 19.34 -1.21 24.07
N GLY A 276 19.26 -2.48 23.69
CA GLY A 276 18.12 -3.03 22.94
C GLY A 276 16.79 -2.89 23.70
N GLN A 277 16.77 -3.19 25.00
CA GLN A 277 15.55 -3.04 25.81
C GLN A 277 15.11 -1.56 25.89
N ARG A 278 16.05 -0.63 26.12
CA ARG A 278 15.74 0.81 26.17
C ARG A 278 15.25 1.35 24.83
N ALA A 279 15.86 0.93 23.72
CA ALA A 279 15.44 1.32 22.39
C ALA A 279 14.04 0.79 22.06
N GLN A 280 13.73 -0.44 22.46
CA GLN A 280 12.38 -1.01 22.32
C GLN A 280 11.35 -0.20 23.13
N VAL A 281 11.64 0.09 24.41
CA VAL A 281 10.73 0.88 25.26
C VAL A 281 10.53 2.29 24.71
N LEU A 282 11.60 2.92 24.20
CA LEU A 282 11.51 4.22 23.54
C LEU A 282 10.59 4.15 22.31
N TYR A 283 10.71 3.08 21.51
CA TYR A 283 9.91 2.88 20.31
C TYR A 283 8.44 2.65 20.64
N ASP A 284 8.15 1.78 21.59
CA ASP A 284 6.79 1.49 22.03
C ASP A 284 6.12 2.74 22.62
N THR A 285 6.87 3.54 23.39
CA THR A 285 6.38 4.81 23.96
C THR A 285 6.13 5.85 22.87
N ALA A 286 7.06 5.98 21.91
CA ALA A 286 6.93 6.86 20.76
C ALA A 286 5.67 6.53 19.94
N LEU A 287 5.46 5.23 19.71
CA LEU A 287 4.33 4.70 18.99
C LEU A 287 3.03 4.97 19.75
N ALA A 288 2.98 4.71 21.05
CA ALA A 288 1.83 4.99 21.90
C ALA A 288 1.38 6.46 21.86
N CYS A 289 2.31 7.42 21.73
CA CYS A 289 1.97 8.84 21.58
C CYS A 289 1.26 9.18 20.26
N ARG A 290 1.36 8.34 19.23
CA ARG A 290 0.72 8.53 17.92
C ARG A 290 -0.59 7.74 17.78
N MET A 291 -0.76 6.71 18.59
CA MET A 291 -1.94 5.86 18.57
C MET A 291 -3.21 6.68 18.82
N ARG A 292 -4.28 6.32 18.09
CA ARG A 292 -5.62 6.84 18.32
C ARG A 292 -6.60 5.68 18.52
N PRO A 293 -7.71 5.92 19.25
CA PRO A 293 -8.80 4.96 19.32
C PRO A 293 -9.39 4.66 17.93
N PHE A 294 -9.74 3.40 17.68
CA PHE A 294 -10.41 2.97 16.44
C PHE A 294 -11.73 3.71 16.17
N ALA A 295 -12.43 4.12 17.23
CA ALA A 295 -13.68 4.89 17.13
C ALA A 295 -13.55 6.17 16.29
N ASP A 296 -12.36 6.79 16.24
CA ASP A 296 -12.14 8.05 15.51
C ASP A 296 -12.43 7.89 14.00
N VAL A 297 -12.20 6.70 13.43
CA VAL A 297 -12.50 6.38 12.01
C VAL A 297 -13.97 6.06 11.77
N LEU A 298 -14.75 5.82 12.82
CA LEU A 298 -16.14 5.32 12.70
C LEU A 298 -17.20 6.40 12.89
N ALA A 299 -16.80 7.62 13.29
CA ALA A 299 -17.73 8.70 13.62
C ALA A 299 -18.70 9.03 12.49
N GLY A 300 -18.26 9.00 11.23
CA GLY A 300 -19.12 9.23 10.05
C GLY A 300 -19.89 7.99 9.58
N GLN A 301 -19.42 6.80 9.94
CA GLN A 301 -19.78 5.54 9.31
C GLN A 301 -21.10 5.02 9.89
N VAL A 302 -21.34 5.28 11.18
CA VAL A 302 -22.65 5.03 11.83
C VAL A 302 -23.75 5.83 11.13
N ARG A 303 -23.49 7.10 10.84
CA ARG A 303 -24.43 7.98 10.15
C ARG A 303 -24.65 7.55 8.71
N MET A 304 -23.56 7.26 7.98
CA MET A 304 -23.63 6.79 6.59
C MET A 304 -24.47 5.52 6.45
N VAL A 305 -24.29 4.54 7.34
CA VAL A 305 -25.09 3.29 7.33
C VAL A 305 -26.57 3.57 7.55
N ARG A 306 -26.91 4.47 8.48
CA ARG A 306 -28.30 4.90 8.73
C ARG A 306 -28.92 5.57 7.51
N ASP A 307 -28.25 6.57 6.95
CA ASP A 307 -28.76 7.38 5.83
C ASP A 307 -28.92 6.51 4.57
N LEU A 308 -27.95 5.63 4.31
CA LEU A 308 -28.00 4.69 3.21
C LEU A 308 -29.12 3.67 3.38
N GLY A 309 -29.27 3.08 4.57
CA GLY A 309 -30.36 2.17 4.90
C GLY A 309 -31.72 2.79 4.60
N ARG A 310 -31.96 4.01 5.09
CA ARG A 310 -33.21 4.75 4.84
C ARG A 310 -33.43 5.06 3.37
N SER A 311 -32.40 5.49 2.64
CA SER A 311 -32.51 5.78 1.20
C SER A 311 -32.91 4.55 0.38
N LEU A 312 -32.53 3.35 0.85
CA LEU A 312 -32.86 2.08 0.23
C LEU A 312 -34.12 1.43 0.83
N GLY A 313 -34.77 2.05 1.82
CA GLY A 313 -35.93 1.47 2.51
C GLY A 313 -35.61 0.28 3.43
N LYS A 314 -34.34 0.12 3.82
CA LYS A 314 -33.87 -0.95 4.72
C LYS A 314 -33.71 -0.42 6.15
N GLN A 315 -34.02 -1.25 7.13
CA GLN A 315 -33.76 -0.96 8.54
C GLN A 315 -32.45 -1.65 8.93
N VAL A 316 -31.42 -0.88 9.28
CA VAL A 316 -30.07 -1.41 9.54
C VAL A 316 -29.47 -0.76 10.78
N ARG A 317 -28.82 -1.59 11.60
CA ARG A 317 -28.09 -1.18 12.79
C ARG A 317 -26.62 -1.58 12.67
N LEU A 318 -25.73 -0.64 12.98
CA LEU A 318 -24.30 -0.90 13.16
C LEU A 318 -23.98 -1.07 14.65
N GLU A 319 -23.36 -2.20 15.00
CA GLU A 319 -22.75 -2.47 16.30
C GLU A 319 -21.23 -2.47 16.16
N ILE A 320 -20.55 -1.72 17.03
CA ILE A 320 -19.10 -1.61 17.02
C ILE A 320 -18.56 -2.18 18.32
N GLU A 321 -17.64 -3.13 18.22
CA GLU A 321 -16.90 -3.71 19.34
C GLU A 321 -15.42 -3.35 19.22
N GLY A 322 -14.80 -2.96 20.34
CA GLY A 322 -13.38 -2.59 20.34
C GLY A 322 -13.09 -1.15 19.88
N GLU A 323 -14.04 -0.23 20.07
CA GLU A 323 -13.90 1.21 19.82
C GLU A 323 -12.61 1.84 20.41
N LYS A 324 -12.15 1.33 21.56
CA LYS A 324 -10.98 1.83 22.29
C LYS A 324 -9.65 1.24 21.81
N THR A 325 -9.69 0.31 20.84
CA THR A 325 -8.49 -0.33 20.29
C THR A 325 -7.56 0.75 19.72
N GLN A 326 -6.29 0.73 20.15
CA GLN A 326 -5.29 1.72 19.78
C GLN A 326 -4.66 1.33 18.44
N VAL A 327 -4.67 2.25 17.47
CA VAL A 327 -4.16 2.04 16.12
C VAL A 327 -3.35 3.26 15.67
N ASP A 328 -2.28 3.04 14.90
CA ASP A 328 -1.47 4.15 14.36
C ASP A 328 -2.35 5.05 13.48
N ARG A 329 -2.15 6.35 13.62
CA ARG A 329 -2.92 7.38 12.91
C ARG A 329 -2.94 7.16 11.39
N ASP A 330 -1.82 6.81 10.77
CA ASP A 330 -1.77 6.66 9.30
C ASP A 330 -2.53 5.40 8.86
N VAL A 331 -2.48 4.35 9.67
CA VAL A 331 -3.23 3.12 9.44
C VAL A 331 -4.72 3.43 9.54
N LEU A 332 -5.16 4.18 10.56
CA LEU A 332 -6.55 4.61 10.71
C LEU A 332 -7.04 5.43 9.52
N GLU A 333 -6.31 6.48 9.13
CA GLU A 333 -6.69 7.35 8.00
C GLU A 333 -6.85 6.55 6.69
N LYS A 334 -5.95 5.59 6.45
CA LYS A 334 -6.02 4.72 5.26
C LYS A 334 -7.07 3.61 5.35
N LEU A 335 -7.52 3.22 6.54
CA LEU A 335 -8.58 2.23 6.75
C LEU A 335 -9.98 2.79 6.54
N GLU A 336 -10.16 4.11 6.59
CA GLU A 336 -11.48 4.75 6.48
C GLU A 336 -12.18 4.38 5.16
N ALA A 337 -11.46 4.49 4.04
CA ALA A 337 -11.99 4.20 2.71
C ALA A 337 -12.43 2.72 2.53
N PRO A 338 -11.58 1.70 2.83
CA PRO A 338 -11.99 0.30 2.69
C PRO A 338 -13.14 -0.08 3.64
N LEU A 339 -13.16 0.42 4.88
CA LEU A 339 -14.26 0.17 5.82
C LEU A 339 -15.57 0.78 5.36
N THR A 340 -15.54 2.03 4.89
CA THR A 340 -16.72 2.71 4.32
C THR A 340 -17.29 1.92 3.16
N HIS A 341 -16.43 1.37 2.31
CA HIS A 341 -16.83 0.56 1.18
C HIS A 341 -17.49 -0.76 1.61
N LEU A 342 -16.87 -1.49 2.54
CA LEU A 342 -17.42 -2.76 3.03
C LEU A 342 -18.76 -2.56 3.76
N LEU A 343 -18.88 -1.50 4.58
CA LEU A 343 -20.13 -1.13 5.24
C LEU A 343 -21.23 -0.80 4.23
N ARG A 344 -20.91 -0.02 3.17
CA ARG A 344 -21.85 0.25 2.09
C ARG A 344 -22.31 -1.03 1.42
N ASN A 345 -21.40 -1.96 1.12
CA ASN A 345 -21.75 -3.24 0.49
C ASN A 345 -22.66 -4.08 1.40
N ALA A 346 -22.42 -4.10 2.71
CA ALA A 346 -23.29 -4.77 3.66
C ALA A 346 -24.71 -4.20 3.65
N VAL A 347 -24.86 -2.87 3.60
CA VAL A 347 -26.20 -2.22 3.53
C VAL A 347 -26.85 -2.42 2.16
N ASP A 348 -26.13 -2.20 1.07
CA ASP A 348 -26.66 -2.24 -0.30
C ASP A 348 -27.04 -3.67 -0.72
N HIS A 349 -26.19 -4.64 -0.40
CA HIS A 349 -26.24 -6.00 -0.94
C HIS A 349 -26.45 -7.08 0.12
N GLY A 350 -25.85 -6.93 1.31
CA GLY A 350 -25.96 -7.93 2.37
C GLY A 350 -27.37 -7.98 2.96
N ILE A 351 -27.81 -6.88 3.56
CA ILE A 351 -29.09 -6.80 4.28
C ILE A 351 -30.28 -6.80 3.31
N GLU A 352 -31.26 -7.67 3.54
CA GLU A 352 -32.48 -7.76 2.73
C GLU A 352 -33.53 -6.72 3.14
N MET A 353 -34.64 -6.62 2.38
CA MET A 353 -35.75 -5.75 2.77
C MET A 353 -36.45 -6.26 4.03
N PRO A 354 -37.02 -5.39 4.90
CA PRO A 354 -37.65 -5.81 6.15
C PRO A 354 -38.73 -6.90 5.96
N GLU A 355 -39.51 -6.81 4.89
CA GLU A 355 -40.54 -7.80 4.54
C GLU A 355 -39.92 -9.18 4.20
N GLN A 356 -38.84 -9.19 3.43
CA GLN A 356 -38.10 -10.42 3.08
C GLN A 356 -37.44 -11.05 4.30
N ARG A 357 -36.91 -10.23 5.21
CA ARG A 357 -36.32 -10.68 6.47
C ARG A 357 -37.34 -11.37 7.37
N LEU A 358 -38.52 -10.77 7.53
CA LEU A 358 -39.61 -11.37 8.30
C LEU A 358 -40.09 -12.69 7.70
N LEU A 359 -40.18 -12.78 6.37
CA LEU A 359 -40.50 -14.04 5.67
C LEU A 359 -39.43 -15.13 5.88
N ALA A 360 -38.16 -14.74 6.00
CA ALA A 360 -37.05 -15.64 6.31
C ALA A 360 -36.91 -15.95 7.82
N GLY A 361 -37.80 -15.44 8.68
CA GLY A 361 -37.77 -15.64 10.12
C GLY A 361 -36.71 -14.79 10.87
N LYS A 362 -36.17 -13.76 10.21
CA LYS A 362 -35.19 -12.83 10.78
C LYS A 362 -35.87 -11.56 11.34
N PRO A 363 -35.21 -10.83 12.25
CA PRO A 363 -35.67 -9.51 12.68
C PRO A 363 -35.78 -8.54 11.49
N ALA A 364 -36.76 -7.64 11.53
CA ALA A 364 -36.97 -6.62 10.49
C ALA A 364 -35.77 -5.65 10.35
N GLU A 365 -35.08 -5.36 11.47
CA GLU A 365 -33.83 -4.61 11.52
C GLU A 365 -32.65 -5.56 11.24
N GLY A 366 -31.84 -5.25 10.23
CA GLY A 366 -30.59 -5.94 9.92
C GLY A 366 -29.45 -5.49 10.81
N LEU A 367 -28.57 -6.42 11.19
CA LEU A 367 -27.44 -6.14 12.05
C LEU A 367 -26.13 -6.26 11.28
N ILE A 368 -25.34 -5.20 11.31
CA ILE A 368 -23.94 -5.18 10.89
C ILE A 368 -23.08 -5.04 12.14
N ARG A 369 -22.15 -5.96 12.36
CA ARG A 369 -21.21 -5.93 13.49
C ARG A 369 -19.79 -5.73 12.98
N LEU A 370 -19.12 -4.69 13.47
CA LEU A 370 -17.70 -4.42 13.23
C LEU A 370 -16.93 -4.61 14.55
N ARG A 371 -16.03 -5.59 14.58
CA ARG A 371 -15.18 -5.86 15.73
C ARG A 371 -13.73 -5.54 15.40
N ALA A 372 -13.09 -4.73 16.24
CA ALA A 372 -11.66 -4.46 16.17
C ALA A 372 -10.94 -5.07 17.37
N SER A 373 -9.82 -5.75 17.12
CA SER A 373 -8.97 -6.30 18.16
C SER A 373 -7.49 -6.26 17.77
N HIS A 374 -6.62 -6.19 18.78
CA HIS A 374 -5.17 -6.29 18.58
C HIS A 374 -4.72 -7.73 18.87
N GLN A 375 -4.12 -8.39 17.89
CA GLN A 375 -3.55 -9.73 18.03
C GLN A 375 -2.13 -9.76 17.44
N ALA A 376 -1.14 -10.12 18.26
CA ALA A 376 0.25 -10.33 17.83
C ALA A 376 0.90 -9.20 16.99
N GLY A 377 0.59 -7.92 17.28
CA GLY A 377 1.10 -6.79 16.50
C GLY A 377 0.33 -6.48 15.22
N LEU A 378 -0.79 -7.17 14.98
CA LEU A 378 -1.76 -6.92 13.92
C LEU A 378 -3.08 -6.39 14.48
N LEU A 379 -3.67 -5.44 13.77
CA LEU A 379 -5.05 -5.04 13.94
C LEU A 379 -5.91 -6.00 13.12
N VAL A 380 -6.73 -6.76 13.83
CA VAL A 380 -7.70 -7.70 13.27
C VAL A 380 -9.06 -7.03 13.29
N LEU A 381 -9.65 -6.86 12.11
CA LEU A 381 -10.99 -6.30 11.93
C LEU A 381 -11.91 -7.37 11.37
N GLU A 382 -12.99 -7.65 12.07
CA GLU A 382 -14.06 -8.53 11.61
C GLU A 382 -15.30 -7.68 11.31
N LEU A 383 -15.70 -7.61 10.05
CA LEU A 383 -16.98 -7.02 9.65
C LEU A 383 -17.94 -8.13 9.26
N SER A 384 -19.07 -8.24 9.96
CA SER A 384 -20.11 -9.23 9.68
C SER A 384 -21.46 -8.59 9.49
N ASP A 385 -22.27 -9.15 8.60
CA ASP A 385 -23.69 -8.82 8.44
C ASP A 385 -24.54 -10.08 8.65
N ASP A 386 -25.82 -9.91 9.00
CA ASP A 386 -26.79 -10.99 9.16
C ASP A 386 -27.74 -11.13 7.94
N GLY A 387 -27.23 -10.72 6.77
CA GLY A 387 -27.96 -10.69 5.51
C GLY A 387 -28.15 -12.06 4.86
N ASN A 388 -28.39 -12.08 3.55
CA ASN A 388 -28.66 -13.33 2.83
C ASN A 388 -27.37 -14.12 2.49
N GLY A 389 -26.21 -13.51 2.70
CA GLY A 389 -24.93 -14.02 2.22
C GLY A 389 -24.77 -13.85 0.71
N VAL A 390 -23.79 -14.55 0.15
CA VAL A 390 -23.50 -14.53 -1.29
C VAL A 390 -24.22 -15.71 -1.95
N ASP A 391 -24.99 -15.42 -3.01
CA ASP A 391 -25.61 -16.45 -3.83
C ASP A 391 -24.54 -17.16 -4.69
N LEU A 392 -24.10 -18.32 -4.23
CA LEU A 392 -23.05 -19.12 -4.87
C LEU A 392 -23.48 -19.69 -6.23
N GLU A 393 -24.76 -19.98 -6.44
CA GLU A 393 -25.25 -20.49 -7.73
C GLU A 393 -25.23 -19.37 -8.77
N ARG A 394 -25.73 -18.19 -8.41
CA ARG A 394 -25.65 -17.01 -9.27
C ARG A 394 -24.21 -16.59 -9.53
N LEU A 395 -23.35 -16.64 -8.53
CA LEU A 395 -21.92 -16.36 -8.67
C LEU A 395 -21.25 -17.32 -9.66
N ARG A 396 -21.52 -18.62 -9.52
CA ARG A 396 -21.02 -19.65 -10.45
C ARG A 396 -21.53 -19.43 -11.87
N GLY A 397 -22.81 -19.11 -12.05
CA GLY A 397 -23.37 -18.76 -13.36
C GLY A 397 -22.67 -17.54 -13.96
N THR A 398 -22.47 -16.49 -13.17
CA THR A 398 -21.78 -15.26 -13.63
C THR A 398 -20.32 -15.52 -14.03
N ILE A 399 -19.61 -16.40 -13.31
CA ILE A 399 -18.22 -16.79 -13.64
C ILE A 399 -18.16 -17.50 -15.00
N VAL A 400 -19.11 -18.39 -15.26
CA VAL A 400 -19.25 -19.12 -16.53
C VAL A 400 -19.61 -18.16 -17.66
N ASP A 401 -20.63 -17.32 -17.46
CA ASP A 401 -21.12 -16.37 -18.47
C ASP A 401 -20.03 -15.38 -18.88
N ARG A 402 -19.19 -14.95 -17.93
CA ARG A 402 -18.04 -14.07 -18.18
C ARG A 402 -16.79 -14.80 -18.69
N HIS A 403 -16.88 -16.11 -18.93
CA HIS A 403 -15.80 -16.95 -19.48
C HIS A 403 -14.53 -16.95 -18.60
N LEU A 404 -14.68 -16.77 -17.29
CA LEU A 404 -13.57 -16.78 -16.33
C LEU A 404 -13.19 -18.21 -15.90
N SER A 405 -14.12 -19.16 -16.00
CA SER A 405 -13.88 -20.58 -15.78
C SER A 405 -14.83 -21.45 -16.62
N PRO A 406 -14.36 -22.59 -17.19
CA PRO A 406 -15.24 -23.54 -17.88
C PRO A 406 -16.30 -24.12 -16.94
N VAL A 407 -17.49 -24.46 -17.46
CA VAL A 407 -18.62 -25.01 -16.68
C VAL A 407 -18.20 -26.18 -15.79
N GLU A 408 -17.45 -27.14 -16.35
CA GLU A 408 -16.99 -28.32 -15.62
C GLU A 408 -16.04 -27.98 -14.46
N THR A 409 -15.23 -26.93 -14.62
CA THR A 409 -14.29 -26.48 -13.59
C THR A 409 -15.03 -25.67 -12.53
N ALA A 410 -15.92 -24.77 -12.94
CA ALA A 410 -16.74 -23.96 -12.04
C ALA A 410 -17.61 -24.81 -11.09
N LEU A 411 -18.06 -25.99 -11.54
CA LEU A 411 -18.79 -26.95 -10.69
C LEU A 411 -17.93 -27.63 -9.62
N ARG A 412 -16.61 -27.70 -9.82
CA ARG A 412 -15.65 -28.32 -8.88
C ARG A 412 -15.03 -27.33 -7.89
N LEU A 413 -15.16 -26.03 -8.15
CA LEU A 413 -14.61 -25.00 -7.28
C LEU A 413 -15.21 -25.07 -5.89
N SER A 414 -14.35 -24.93 -4.87
CA SER A 414 -14.75 -24.79 -3.48
C SER A 414 -15.45 -23.43 -3.26
N GLU A 415 -16.12 -23.30 -2.12
CA GLU A 415 -16.75 -22.02 -1.76
C GLU A 415 -15.73 -20.88 -1.64
N GLU A 416 -14.59 -21.13 -1.00
CA GLU A 416 -13.50 -20.14 -0.86
C GLU A 416 -12.98 -19.69 -2.24
N GLU A 417 -12.81 -20.64 -3.17
CA GLU A 417 -12.37 -20.35 -4.53
C GLU A 417 -13.40 -19.50 -5.27
N LEU A 418 -14.70 -19.80 -5.15
CA LEU A 418 -15.76 -19.00 -5.77
C LEU A 418 -15.78 -17.57 -5.22
N LEU A 419 -15.71 -17.40 -3.91
CA LEU A 419 -15.72 -16.08 -3.26
C LEU A 419 -14.51 -15.25 -3.66
N THR A 420 -13.37 -15.89 -3.95
CA THR A 420 -12.17 -15.20 -4.44
C THR A 420 -12.41 -14.45 -5.77
N PHE A 421 -13.31 -14.94 -6.63
CA PHE A 421 -13.67 -14.24 -7.87
C PHE A 421 -14.31 -12.87 -7.63
N LEU A 422 -14.95 -12.64 -6.47
CA LEU A 422 -15.52 -11.33 -6.12
C LEU A 422 -14.45 -10.23 -6.00
N PHE A 423 -13.19 -10.61 -5.75
CA PHE A 423 -12.07 -9.68 -5.66
C PHE A 423 -11.37 -9.43 -7.01
N LEU A 424 -11.87 -10.00 -8.12
CA LEU A 424 -11.29 -9.76 -9.44
C LEU A 424 -11.65 -8.37 -9.98
N PRO A 425 -10.71 -7.68 -10.66
CA PRO A 425 -10.97 -6.36 -11.23
C PRO A 425 -12.18 -6.34 -12.16
N GLY A 426 -13.12 -5.43 -11.92
CA GLY A 426 -14.34 -5.29 -12.73
C GLY A 426 -15.35 -6.44 -12.58
N PHE A 427 -15.14 -7.37 -11.65
CA PHE A 427 -16.12 -8.40 -11.33
C PHE A 427 -17.24 -7.81 -10.46
N SER A 428 -18.49 -8.02 -10.87
CA SER A 428 -19.67 -7.61 -10.13
C SER A 428 -20.86 -8.49 -10.51
N LEU A 429 -21.73 -8.76 -9.55
CA LEU A 429 -22.95 -9.54 -9.74
C LEU A 429 -24.11 -8.71 -10.37
N ARG A 430 -23.93 -7.42 -10.62
CA ARG A 430 -24.95 -6.55 -11.24
C ARG A 430 -24.84 -6.53 -12.77
N ASP A 431 -26.00 -6.57 -13.44
CA ASP A 431 -26.13 -6.44 -14.90
C ASP A 431 -26.18 -4.98 -15.38
N LYS A 432 -26.37 -4.00 -14.47
CA LYS A 432 -26.41 -2.56 -14.77
C LYS A 432 -25.59 -1.73 -13.79
N VAL A 433 -24.80 -0.80 -14.32
CA VAL A 433 -24.06 0.21 -13.56
C VAL A 433 -25.06 1.28 -13.08
N THR A 434 -25.25 1.41 -11.77
CA THR A 434 -26.10 2.46 -11.17
C THR A 434 -25.27 3.71 -10.90
N GLU A 435 -25.81 4.90 -11.16
CA GLU A 435 -25.15 6.21 -10.94
C GLU A 435 -24.67 6.44 -9.49
N VAL A 436 -25.31 5.76 -8.51
CA VAL A 436 -24.92 5.81 -7.09
C VAL A 436 -23.58 5.08 -6.80
N SER A 437 -23.12 4.24 -7.73
CA SER A 437 -21.81 3.56 -7.70
C SER A 437 -20.78 4.26 -8.61
N GLY A 438 -20.88 5.59 -8.71
CA GLY A 438 -20.03 6.45 -9.52
C GLY A 438 -18.57 6.46 -9.07
N ARG A 439 -17.85 5.40 -9.43
CA ARG A 439 -16.38 5.30 -9.68
C ARG A 439 -15.93 3.88 -10.05
N GLY A 440 -16.80 2.87 -10.10
CA GLY A 440 -16.40 1.52 -10.51
C GLY A 440 -15.46 0.83 -9.52
N VAL A 441 -15.68 1.05 -8.23
CA VAL A 441 -14.87 0.50 -7.13
C VAL A 441 -15.59 -0.78 -6.67
N GLY A 442 -15.02 -1.95 -6.91
CA GLY A 442 -15.54 -3.22 -6.40
C GLY A 442 -14.80 -3.68 -5.15
N LEU A 443 -15.04 -4.93 -4.74
CA LEU A 443 -14.25 -5.57 -3.68
C LEU A 443 -12.76 -5.70 -4.07
N ASP A 444 -12.44 -5.69 -5.37
CA ASP A 444 -11.08 -5.59 -5.90
C ASP A 444 -10.32 -4.37 -5.37
N ALA A 445 -10.98 -3.22 -5.32
CA ALA A 445 -10.38 -1.99 -4.82
C ALA A 445 -10.21 -2.01 -3.31
N VAL A 446 -11.15 -2.63 -2.55
CA VAL A 446 -10.97 -2.85 -1.11
C VAL A 446 -9.74 -3.71 -0.87
N GLN A 447 -9.59 -4.83 -1.60
CA GLN A 447 -8.41 -5.68 -1.49
C GLN A 447 -7.13 -4.90 -1.81
N HIS A 448 -7.14 -4.05 -2.84
CA HIS A 448 -5.99 -3.22 -3.17
C HIS A 448 -5.67 -2.20 -2.05
N MET A 449 -6.66 -1.51 -1.49
CA MET A 449 -6.48 -0.56 -0.38
C MET A 449 -5.91 -1.25 0.87
N VAL A 450 -6.41 -2.44 1.22
CA VAL A 450 -5.90 -3.23 2.36
C VAL A 450 -4.48 -3.75 2.10
N ARG A 451 -4.14 -4.08 0.85
CA ARG A 451 -2.76 -4.46 0.48
C ARG A 451 -1.79 -3.30 0.51
N GLN A 452 -2.20 -2.08 0.15
CA GLN A 452 -1.38 -0.87 0.32
C GLN A 452 -1.04 -0.61 1.81
N LEU A 453 -1.92 -1.07 2.72
CA LEU A 453 -1.68 -1.11 4.15
C LEU A 453 -0.78 -2.28 4.59
N ARG A 454 -0.30 -3.11 3.65
CA ARG A 454 0.44 -4.36 3.88
C ARG A 454 -0.36 -5.39 4.68
N GLY A 455 -1.68 -5.37 4.48
CA GLY A 455 -2.61 -6.30 5.10
C GLY A 455 -3.23 -7.30 4.13
N ALA A 456 -4.09 -8.15 4.68
CA ALA A 456 -4.89 -9.13 3.95
C ALA A 456 -6.38 -8.96 4.26
N VAL A 457 -7.23 -9.37 3.32
CA VAL A 457 -8.68 -9.46 3.50
C VAL A 457 -9.16 -10.82 2.99
N VAL A 458 -9.99 -11.47 3.79
CA VAL A 458 -10.65 -12.75 3.49
C VAL A 458 -12.15 -12.57 3.64
N LEU A 459 -12.93 -13.25 2.79
CA LEU A 459 -14.38 -13.26 2.82
C LEU A 459 -14.86 -14.67 3.11
N GLU A 460 -15.61 -14.82 4.19
CA GLU A 460 -16.37 -16.01 4.55
C GLU A 460 -17.86 -15.68 4.48
N GLN A 461 -18.71 -16.67 4.20
CA GLN A 461 -20.14 -16.44 4.23
C GLN A 461 -20.90 -17.71 4.63
N THR A 462 -22.16 -17.54 4.97
CA THR A 462 -23.06 -18.65 5.22
C THR A 462 -24.42 -18.29 4.64
N ALA A 463 -24.91 -19.11 3.70
CA ALA A 463 -26.15 -18.85 2.99
C ALA A 463 -27.32 -18.61 3.95
N GLY A 464 -28.00 -17.48 3.79
CA GLY A 464 -29.10 -17.07 4.66
C GLY A 464 -28.69 -16.57 6.05
N GLN A 465 -27.40 -16.56 6.40
CA GLN A 465 -26.90 -16.03 7.69
C GLN A 465 -25.94 -14.83 7.53
N GLY A 466 -25.57 -14.48 6.29
CA GLY A 466 -24.84 -13.26 5.97
C GLY A 466 -23.40 -13.52 5.53
N SER A 467 -22.59 -12.47 5.52
CA SER A 467 -21.18 -12.50 5.15
C SER A 467 -20.28 -11.97 6.26
N ARG A 468 -19.03 -12.42 6.28
CA ARG A 468 -17.98 -12.02 7.22
C ARG A 468 -16.70 -11.69 6.47
N PHE A 469 -16.25 -10.45 6.57
CA PHE A 469 -14.95 -10.00 6.10
C PHE A 469 -13.98 -10.00 7.26
N HIS A 470 -12.85 -10.68 7.09
CA HIS A 470 -11.74 -10.72 8.04
C HIS A 470 -10.56 -9.95 7.45
N LEU A 471 -10.17 -8.84 8.07
CA LEU A 471 -9.06 -8.00 7.64
C LEU A 471 -7.95 -8.05 8.69
N GLU A 472 -6.72 -8.22 8.22
CA GLU A 472 -5.52 -8.18 9.05
C GLU A 472 -4.60 -7.10 8.51
N VAL A 473 -4.31 -6.08 9.31
CA VAL A 473 -3.38 -5.01 8.95
C VAL A 473 -2.34 -4.79 10.07
N PRO A 474 -1.09 -4.44 9.74
CA PRO A 474 -0.10 -4.07 10.76
C PRO A 474 -0.58 -2.91 11.62
N LEU A 475 -0.27 -2.91 12.92
CA LEU A 475 -0.60 -1.76 13.79
C LEU A 475 0.11 -0.48 13.37
N THR A 476 1.27 -0.57 12.71
CA THR A 476 2.06 0.57 12.26
C THR A 476 2.72 0.27 10.92
N LEU A 477 2.86 1.30 10.09
CA LEU A 477 3.56 1.23 8.81
C LEU A 477 5.06 1.56 8.91
N SER A 478 5.54 1.90 10.12
CA SER A 478 6.90 2.42 10.35
C SER A 478 7.98 1.33 10.29
N VAL A 479 7.60 0.07 10.51
CA VAL A 479 8.52 -1.07 10.48
C VAL A 479 7.94 -2.19 9.62
N VAL A 480 8.82 -2.94 8.96
CA VAL A 480 8.43 -4.10 8.14
C VAL A 480 9.40 -5.25 8.35
N ARG A 481 8.88 -6.47 8.51
CA ARG A 481 9.70 -7.69 8.49
C ARG A 481 9.94 -8.10 7.05
N SER A 482 11.21 -8.18 6.67
CA SER A 482 11.60 -8.48 5.30
C SER A 482 12.77 -9.47 5.26
N LEU A 483 12.82 -10.27 4.21
CA LEU A 483 14.01 -11.01 3.82
C LEU A 483 14.93 -10.08 3.03
N VAL A 484 16.14 -9.86 3.53
CA VAL A 484 17.16 -9.09 2.83
C VAL A 484 17.98 -10.04 1.95
N VAL A 485 18.12 -9.68 0.68
CA VAL A 485 18.83 -10.43 -0.35
C VAL A 485 19.82 -9.52 -1.09
N GLU A 486 20.81 -10.12 -1.72
CA GLU A 486 21.82 -9.43 -2.53
C GLU A 486 21.51 -9.64 -4.02
N VAL A 487 21.53 -8.55 -4.80
CA VAL A 487 21.32 -8.53 -6.25
C VAL A 487 22.28 -7.50 -6.87
N GLY A 488 23.22 -7.94 -7.70
CA GLY A 488 24.16 -7.05 -8.39
C GLY A 488 24.99 -6.19 -7.44
N GLU A 489 25.52 -6.79 -6.36
CA GLU A 489 26.28 -6.16 -5.26
C GLU A 489 25.49 -5.19 -4.36
N GLU A 490 24.16 -5.08 -4.54
CA GLU A 490 23.30 -4.23 -3.73
C GLU A 490 22.29 -5.05 -2.92
N ALA A 491 21.90 -4.54 -1.75
CA ALA A 491 20.91 -5.18 -0.89
C ALA A 491 19.48 -4.73 -1.26
N TYR A 492 18.57 -5.69 -1.35
CA TYR A 492 17.13 -5.50 -1.54
C TYR A 492 16.34 -6.26 -0.48
N ALA A 493 15.19 -5.72 -0.08
CA ALA A 493 14.36 -6.29 0.96
C ALA A 493 13.00 -6.73 0.40
N PHE A 494 12.69 -8.01 0.51
CA PHE A 494 11.40 -8.59 0.14
C PHE A 494 10.54 -8.72 1.40
N PRO A 495 9.38 -8.06 1.49
CA PRO A 495 8.49 -8.21 2.64
C PRO A 495 8.08 -9.67 2.84
N LEU A 496 8.23 -10.20 4.07
CA LEU A 496 7.98 -11.61 4.35
C LEU A 496 6.54 -12.04 4.04
N ALA A 497 5.58 -11.10 4.12
CA ALA A 497 4.17 -11.35 3.85
C ALA A 497 3.89 -11.88 2.43
N HIS A 498 4.81 -11.64 1.47
CA HIS A 498 4.67 -12.09 0.08
C HIS A 498 5.58 -13.26 -0.28
N ILE A 499 6.39 -13.74 0.68
CA ILE A 499 7.34 -14.84 0.45
C ILE A 499 6.67 -16.14 0.88
N GLU A 500 6.50 -17.06 -0.06
CA GLU A 500 6.01 -18.40 0.21
C GLU A 500 7.13 -19.29 0.73
N ARG A 501 8.30 -19.26 0.09
CA ARG A 501 9.45 -20.10 0.46
C ARG A 501 10.77 -19.54 -0.08
N MET A 502 11.88 -19.89 0.60
CA MET A 502 13.24 -19.73 0.09
C MET A 502 13.78 -21.10 -0.32
N CYS A 503 14.39 -21.19 -1.50
CA CYS A 503 14.90 -22.45 -2.05
C CYS A 503 16.32 -22.27 -2.57
N ASP A 504 17.16 -23.30 -2.40
CA ASP A 504 18.40 -23.45 -3.15
C ASP A 504 18.12 -24.44 -4.29
N LEU A 505 18.26 -23.99 -5.53
CA LEU A 505 17.91 -24.73 -6.74
C LEU A 505 19.18 -25.17 -7.48
N ALA A 506 19.30 -26.46 -7.80
CA ALA A 506 20.39 -26.91 -8.65
C ALA A 506 20.12 -26.52 -10.12
N PRO A 507 21.16 -26.24 -10.93
CA PRO A 507 20.99 -25.95 -12.36
C PRO A 507 20.24 -27.05 -13.13
N GLU A 508 20.33 -28.30 -12.65
CA GLU A 508 19.68 -29.48 -13.22
C GLU A 508 18.15 -29.49 -13.03
N ASP A 509 17.66 -28.83 -11.98
CA ASP A 509 16.23 -28.74 -11.66
C ASP A 509 15.52 -27.65 -12.48
N ILE A 510 16.28 -26.86 -13.24
CA ILE A 510 15.76 -25.79 -14.10
C ILE A 510 15.39 -26.37 -15.46
N VAL A 511 14.09 -26.46 -15.70
CA VAL A 511 13.51 -26.95 -16.95
C VAL A 511 13.20 -25.76 -17.86
N GLN A 512 13.46 -25.90 -19.16
CA GLN A 512 13.10 -24.89 -20.15
C GLN A 512 11.81 -25.31 -20.85
N LEU A 513 10.75 -24.50 -20.71
CA LEU A 513 9.46 -24.69 -21.36
C LEU A 513 9.13 -23.43 -22.16
N GLU A 514 8.85 -23.55 -23.46
CA GLU A 514 8.50 -22.42 -24.35
C GLU A 514 9.52 -21.27 -24.33
N GLY A 515 10.82 -21.58 -24.20
CA GLY A 515 11.89 -20.58 -24.12
C GLY A 515 12.07 -19.92 -22.74
N ARG A 516 11.19 -20.24 -21.78
CA ARG A 516 11.19 -19.71 -20.41
C ARG A 516 11.77 -20.72 -19.42
N GLN A 517 12.47 -20.23 -18.40
CA GLN A 517 13.00 -21.08 -17.35
C GLN A 517 11.94 -21.32 -16.28
N HIS A 518 11.78 -22.57 -15.88
CA HIS A 518 10.85 -23.01 -14.86
C HIS A 518 11.54 -24.00 -13.92
N PHE A 519 10.98 -24.18 -12.74
CA PHE A 519 11.39 -25.24 -11.83
C PHE A 519 10.16 -25.87 -11.19
N TRP A 520 10.33 -27.07 -10.64
CA TRP A 520 9.25 -27.76 -9.93
C TRP A 520 9.13 -27.24 -8.50
N HIS A 521 7.93 -26.80 -8.13
CA HIS A 521 7.60 -26.41 -6.76
C HIS A 521 6.19 -26.90 -6.43
N GLU A 522 6.06 -27.72 -5.37
CA GLU A 522 4.77 -28.30 -4.91
C GLU A 522 3.95 -28.96 -6.06
N GLY A 523 4.61 -29.69 -6.96
CA GLY A 523 3.95 -30.42 -8.04
C GLY A 523 3.51 -29.58 -9.25
N ARG A 524 3.87 -28.30 -9.31
CA ARG A 524 3.61 -27.40 -10.46
C ARG A 524 4.91 -26.80 -11.01
N HIS A 525 4.88 -26.41 -12.28
CA HIS A 525 5.94 -25.63 -12.91
C HIS A 525 5.80 -24.16 -12.52
N VAL A 526 6.81 -23.62 -11.84
CA VAL A 526 6.88 -22.20 -11.44
C VAL A 526 7.90 -21.49 -12.32
N GLY A 527 7.52 -20.34 -12.88
CA GLY A 527 8.42 -19.53 -13.71
C GLY A 527 9.58 -18.95 -12.89
N LEU A 528 10.78 -18.98 -13.46
CA LEU A 528 12.01 -18.51 -12.82
C LEU A 528 12.54 -17.28 -13.56
N VAL A 529 12.75 -16.18 -12.83
CA VAL A 529 13.26 -14.90 -13.36
C VAL A 529 14.40 -14.39 -12.49
N ALA A 530 15.44 -13.80 -13.08
CA ALA A 530 16.52 -13.19 -12.32
C ALA A 530 16.11 -11.84 -11.74
N ALA A 531 16.38 -11.64 -10.45
CA ALA A 531 16.19 -10.35 -9.79
C ALA A 531 16.99 -9.24 -10.48
N SER A 532 18.19 -9.55 -10.97
CA SER A 532 19.04 -8.58 -11.67
C SER A 532 18.39 -8.04 -12.94
N GLN A 533 17.61 -8.85 -13.66
CA GLN A 533 16.86 -8.39 -14.84
C GLN A 533 15.71 -7.47 -14.47
N LEU A 534 14.95 -7.85 -13.44
CA LEU A 534 13.81 -7.07 -12.95
C LEU A 534 14.27 -5.69 -12.47
N LEU A 535 15.35 -5.68 -11.69
CA LEU A 535 15.92 -4.47 -11.09
C LEU A 535 16.91 -3.75 -12.00
N GLN A 536 17.04 -4.17 -13.27
CA GLN A 536 17.95 -3.59 -14.27
C GLN A 536 19.41 -3.46 -13.79
N ARG A 537 19.87 -4.44 -13.01
CA ARG A 537 21.22 -4.56 -12.49
C ARG A 537 22.09 -5.43 -13.41
N PRO A 538 23.40 -5.14 -13.55
CA PRO A 538 24.32 -6.08 -14.16
C PRO A 538 24.26 -7.42 -13.41
N PRO A 539 24.24 -8.56 -14.11
CA PRO A 539 24.24 -9.86 -13.45
C PRO A 539 25.51 -10.04 -12.63
N GLY A 540 25.39 -10.25 -11.32
CA GLY A 540 26.52 -10.56 -10.47
C GLY A 540 27.05 -11.97 -10.71
N GLN A 541 28.29 -12.22 -10.30
CA GLN A 541 28.85 -13.56 -10.30
C GLN A 541 28.21 -14.35 -9.16
N THR A 542 27.38 -15.34 -9.47
CA THR A 542 26.82 -16.23 -8.44
C THR A 542 27.93 -17.15 -7.94
N PRO A 543 28.44 -16.99 -6.70
CA PRO A 543 29.50 -17.84 -6.19
C PRO A 543 28.85 -19.09 -5.59
N GLY A 544 28.57 -20.09 -6.41
CA GLY A 544 28.03 -21.36 -5.94
C GLY A 544 27.50 -22.29 -7.03
N ASP A 545 27.45 -23.58 -6.71
CA ASP A 545 26.87 -24.63 -7.59
C ASP A 545 25.32 -24.59 -7.61
N THR A 546 24.69 -23.83 -6.72
CA THR A 546 23.23 -23.71 -6.60
C THR A 546 22.75 -22.25 -6.71
N LEU A 547 21.60 -22.07 -7.34
CA LEU A 547 20.90 -20.79 -7.49
C LEU A 547 19.97 -20.55 -6.30
N LYS A 548 20.04 -19.36 -5.70
CA LYS A 548 19.18 -18.98 -4.59
C LYS A 548 17.89 -18.38 -5.13
N VAL A 549 16.75 -18.88 -4.68
CA VAL A 549 15.44 -18.49 -5.22
C VAL A 549 14.50 -18.07 -4.09
N VAL A 550 13.92 -16.88 -4.23
CA VAL A 550 12.79 -16.41 -3.41
C VAL A 550 11.52 -16.73 -4.17
N VAL A 551 10.69 -17.63 -3.62
CA VAL A 551 9.38 -17.94 -4.18
C VAL A 551 8.38 -16.93 -3.64
N ILE A 552 7.93 -16.04 -4.51
CA ILE A 552 6.91 -15.04 -4.20
C ILE A 552 5.56 -15.50 -4.73
N ARG A 553 4.51 -15.18 -3.97
CA ARG A 553 3.13 -15.48 -4.36
C ARG A 553 2.28 -14.23 -4.24
N GLU A 554 1.50 -13.98 -5.29
CA GLU A 554 0.38 -13.06 -5.21
C GLU A 554 -0.83 -13.63 -5.97
N ARG A 555 -1.95 -13.82 -5.26
CA ARG A 555 -3.14 -14.53 -5.78
C ARG A 555 -2.72 -15.93 -6.30
N ASP A 556 -3.06 -16.26 -7.54
CA ASP A 556 -2.68 -17.51 -8.21
C ASP A 556 -1.29 -17.44 -8.89
N ALA A 557 -0.70 -16.25 -9.00
CA ALA A 557 0.59 -16.06 -9.62
C ALA A 557 1.72 -16.41 -8.65
N VAL A 558 2.51 -17.42 -9.02
CA VAL A 558 3.69 -17.84 -8.25
C VAL A 558 4.89 -17.80 -9.16
N TYR A 559 5.93 -17.13 -8.69
CA TYR A 559 7.18 -16.97 -9.42
C TYR A 559 8.37 -17.16 -8.50
N GLY A 560 9.42 -17.78 -9.03
CA GLY A 560 10.72 -17.84 -8.41
C GLY A 560 11.56 -16.67 -8.88
N ILE A 561 12.03 -15.86 -7.93
CA ILE A 561 12.97 -14.78 -8.17
C ILE A 561 14.36 -15.27 -7.78
N ALA A 562 15.23 -15.46 -8.78
CA ALA A 562 16.61 -15.84 -8.56
C ALA A 562 17.43 -14.65 -8.05
N VAL A 563 18.08 -14.83 -6.91
CA VAL A 563 18.92 -13.85 -6.21
C VAL A 563 20.34 -14.41 -6.05
N GLU A 564 21.31 -13.54 -5.76
CA GLU A 564 22.70 -13.99 -5.60
C GLU A 564 22.95 -14.56 -4.21
N ARG A 565 22.43 -13.89 -3.18
CA ARG A 565 22.65 -14.26 -1.78
C ARG A 565 21.49 -13.92 -0.87
N PHE A 566 21.24 -14.78 0.13
CA PHE A 566 20.40 -14.43 1.28
C PHE A 566 21.27 -13.77 2.35
N ILE A 567 20.95 -12.53 2.72
CA ILE A 567 21.56 -11.85 3.88
C ILE A 567 20.84 -12.32 5.15
N GLY A 568 19.51 -12.42 5.10
CA GLY A 568 18.67 -13.00 6.15
C GLY A 568 17.43 -12.16 6.48
N GLU A 569 16.64 -12.64 7.44
CA GLU A 569 15.48 -11.91 7.94
C GLU A 569 15.92 -10.70 8.79
N ARG A 570 15.29 -9.54 8.52
CA ARG A 570 15.48 -8.29 9.28
C ARG A 570 14.15 -7.57 9.49
N THR A 571 14.02 -6.88 10.62
CA THR A 571 12.98 -5.87 10.83
C THR A 571 13.56 -4.52 10.42
N LEU A 572 12.99 -3.93 9.38
CA LEU A 572 13.48 -2.73 8.72
C LEU A 572 12.60 -1.53 9.05
N VAL A 573 13.23 -0.39 9.27
CA VAL A 573 12.53 0.89 9.46
C VAL A 573 12.22 1.47 8.08
N VAL A 574 10.95 1.70 7.83
CA VAL A 574 10.42 2.13 6.55
C VAL A 574 10.65 3.63 6.42
N LEU A 575 11.45 4.00 5.45
CA LEU A 575 11.66 5.38 5.03
C LEU A 575 10.83 5.61 3.76
N PRO A 576 9.74 6.40 3.83
CA PRO A 576 8.98 6.73 2.65
C PRO A 576 9.88 7.45 1.64
N LEU A 577 9.72 7.11 0.35
CA LEU A 577 10.40 7.81 -0.72
C LEU A 577 9.82 9.23 -0.83
N ASP A 578 10.66 10.20 -1.20
CA ASP A 578 10.20 11.58 -1.42
C ASP A 578 9.19 11.60 -2.57
N ASP A 579 8.04 12.26 -2.35
CA ASP A 579 6.94 12.33 -3.32
C ASP A 579 7.39 12.85 -4.70
N ARG A 580 8.48 13.62 -4.77
CA ARG A 580 9.07 14.11 -6.03
C ARG A 580 9.59 12.98 -6.94
N LEU A 581 9.92 11.82 -6.38
CA LEU A 581 10.34 10.65 -7.14
C LEU A 581 9.17 9.95 -7.83
N GLY A 582 7.93 10.21 -7.38
CA GLY A 582 6.74 9.49 -7.83
C GLY A 582 6.82 7.99 -7.51
N LYS A 583 6.03 7.19 -8.23
CA LYS A 583 6.11 5.72 -8.12
C LYS A 583 7.39 5.23 -8.79
N VAL A 584 8.30 4.67 -8.01
CA VAL A 584 9.49 3.96 -8.52
C VAL A 584 9.06 2.53 -8.86
N GLN A 585 9.39 2.08 -10.07
CA GLN A 585 9.04 0.73 -10.53
C GLN A 585 9.61 -0.33 -9.58
N ASP A 586 8.80 -1.31 -9.20
CA ASP A 586 9.16 -2.47 -8.36
C ASP A 586 9.65 -2.13 -6.93
N ILE A 587 9.62 -0.86 -6.51
CA ILE A 587 10.11 -0.39 -5.20
C ILE A 587 9.00 0.33 -4.42
N SER A 588 8.79 -0.07 -3.17
CA SER A 588 7.77 0.50 -2.29
C SER A 588 8.30 1.59 -1.35
N ALA A 589 9.50 1.40 -0.79
CA ALA A 589 10.09 2.29 0.20
C ALA A 589 11.60 2.09 0.32
N GLY A 590 12.30 3.03 0.94
CA GLY A 590 13.66 2.81 1.45
C GLY A 590 13.64 2.25 2.86
N ALA A 591 14.78 1.73 3.31
CA ALA A 591 15.03 1.35 4.68
C ALA A 591 16.53 1.38 5.01
N LEU A 592 16.85 1.25 6.29
CA LEU A 592 18.23 1.13 6.77
C LEU A 592 18.48 -0.26 7.32
N LEU A 593 19.59 -0.87 6.91
CA LEU A 593 20.09 -2.10 7.50
C LEU A 593 20.75 -1.81 8.85
N ASP A 594 21.07 -2.89 9.57
CA ASP A 594 21.81 -2.80 10.83
C ASP A 594 23.07 -1.99 10.60
N ASP A 595 23.92 -2.26 9.62
CA ASP A 595 25.13 -1.47 9.35
C ASP A 595 24.92 -0.04 8.81
N GLY A 596 23.67 0.43 8.69
CA GLY A 596 23.32 1.77 8.21
C GLY A 596 23.39 1.95 6.71
N SER A 597 23.71 0.89 5.98
CA SER A 597 23.53 0.88 4.54
C SER A 597 22.04 0.99 4.20
N VAL A 598 21.76 1.61 3.07
CA VAL A 598 20.38 1.78 2.58
C VAL A 598 19.99 0.50 1.85
N VAL A 599 18.79 0.01 2.12
CA VAL A 599 18.17 -1.11 1.42
C VAL A 599 16.84 -0.64 0.83
N LEU A 600 16.51 -1.09 -0.38
CA LEU A 600 15.22 -0.80 -1.00
C LEU A 600 14.24 -1.94 -0.71
N ILE A 601 13.05 -1.58 -0.23
CA ILE A 601 11.96 -2.52 0.00
C ILE A 601 11.20 -2.71 -1.30
N VAL A 602 11.22 -3.94 -1.81
CA VAL A 602 10.57 -4.33 -3.06
C VAL A 602 9.05 -4.24 -2.94
N ASP A 603 8.42 -3.63 -3.94
CA ASP A 603 6.98 -3.75 -4.20
C ASP A 603 6.74 -5.04 -4.99
N VAL A 604 6.34 -6.11 -4.29
CA VAL A 604 6.22 -7.43 -4.90
C VAL A 604 5.08 -7.49 -5.92
N GLU A 605 4.01 -6.71 -5.73
CA GLU A 605 2.90 -6.65 -6.68
C GLU A 605 3.33 -5.98 -7.98
N ASP A 606 4.05 -4.86 -7.90
CA ASP A 606 4.59 -4.20 -9.09
C ASP A 606 5.64 -5.08 -9.79
N MET A 607 6.49 -5.76 -9.01
CA MET A 607 7.50 -6.69 -9.52
C MET A 607 6.88 -7.86 -10.29
N LEU A 608 5.77 -8.43 -9.81
CA LEU A 608 5.05 -9.49 -10.51
C LEU A 608 4.45 -9.01 -11.83
N ARG A 609 3.92 -7.77 -11.87
CA ARG A 609 3.47 -7.15 -13.13
C ARG A 609 4.65 -6.92 -14.09
N SER A 610 5.82 -6.57 -13.57
CA SER A 610 7.05 -6.45 -14.36
C SER A 610 7.50 -7.81 -14.91
N VAL A 611 7.39 -8.88 -14.13
CA VAL A 611 7.62 -10.26 -14.58
C VAL A 611 6.68 -10.61 -15.74
N ASP A 612 5.38 -10.38 -15.62
CA ASP A 612 4.41 -10.67 -16.69
C ASP A 612 4.69 -9.88 -17.97
N LYS A 613 5.06 -8.60 -17.85
CA LYS A 613 5.47 -7.76 -19.00
C LYS A 613 6.72 -8.30 -19.69
N LEU A 614 7.73 -8.72 -18.92
CA LEU A 614 8.96 -9.31 -19.46
C LEU A 614 8.68 -10.65 -20.16
N LEU A 615 7.80 -11.47 -19.59
CA LEU A 615 7.37 -12.74 -20.17
C LEU A 615 6.62 -12.56 -21.50
N ASN A 616 5.80 -11.50 -21.61
CA ASN A 616 5.02 -11.21 -22.82
C ASN A 616 5.83 -10.54 -23.94
N THR A 617 6.94 -9.86 -23.60
CA THR A 617 7.81 -9.19 -24.58
C THR A 617 8.93 -10.07 -25.13
N GLY A 618 9.13 -11.28 -24.59
CA GLY A 618 10.07 -12.28 -25.09
C GLY A 618 11.55 -11.97 -24.85
N ARG A 619 11.88 -11.04 -23.94
CA ARG A 619 13.23 -10.50 -23.68
C ARG A 619 13.99 -11.17 -22.52
N LEU A 620 13.67 -12.40 -22.14
CA LEU A 620 14.36 -13.07 -21.02
C LEU A 620 15.78 -13.48 -21.41
N GLU A 621 16.80 -12.92 -20.76
CA GLU A 621 18.16 -13.46 -20.84
C GLU A 621 18.27 -14.70 -19.94
N ARG A 622 19.14 -15.65 -20.34
CA ARG A 622 19.21 -16.98 -19.75
C ARG A 622 20.02 -16.96 -18.45
N ILE A 623 19.44 -17.41 -17.34
CA ILE A 623 20.08 -17.46 -16.02
C ILE A 623 21.20 -18.53 -15.98
N ALA A 624 21.09 -19.60 -16.77
CA ALA A 624 21.87 -20.84 -16.54
C ALA A 624 22.99 -21.15 -17.55
N ARG A 625 23.44 -20.22 -18.41
CA ARG A 625 24.52 -20.53 -19.37
C ARG A 625 25.54 -19.40 -19.56
N ARG A 626 26.34 -19.11 -18.54
CA ARG A 626 27.63 -18.39 -18.75
C ARG A 626 28.87 -19.20 -18.39
N THR A 627 28.76 -20.31 -17.67
CA THR A 627 29.94 -21.09 -17.26
C THR A 627 30.57 -21.93 -18.38
N GLN A 628 30.00 -21.99 -19.60
CA GLN A 628 30.54 -22.78 -20.72
C GLN A 628 30.55 -22.08 -22.10
N GLN A 629 30.20 -20.80 -22.20
CA GLN A 629 30.27 -20.05 -23.47
C GLN A 629 31.10 -18.77 -23.31
N ALA A 630 32.36 -18.93 -22.94
CA ALA A 630 33.38 -17.88 -23.08
C ALA A 630 34.16 -18.03 -24.40
N THR A 631 33.50 -18.47 -25.48
CA THR A 631 34.13 -18.62 -26.80
C THR A 631 33.12 -18.53 -27.95
N GLU A 632 32.20 -17.58 -27.92
CA GLU A 632 31.57 -17.09 -29.16
C GLU A 632 31.96 -15.63 -29.36
N ALA A 633 32.59 -15.34 -30.50
CA ALA A 633 32.99 -13.99 -30.90
C ALA A 633 31.79 -13.04 -30.89
N PRO A 634 31.99 -11.74 -30.53
CA PRO A 634 30.92 -10.76 -30.53
C PRO A 634 30.26 -10.70 -31.91
N ARG A 635 28.92 -10.70 -31.92
CA ARG A 635 28.12 -10.56 -33.14
C ARG A 635 28.15 -9.09 -33.56
N LYS A 636 28.36 -8.83 -34.84
CA LYS A 636 28.42 -7.47 -35.37
C LYS A 636 27.05 -6.79 -35.30
N ARG A 637 27.02 -5.53 -34.87
CA ARG A 637 25.81 -4.72 -34.62
C ARG A 637 25.56 -3.76 -35.79
N VAL A 638 24.36 -3.77 -36.35
CA VAL A 638 23.97 -2.93 -37.50
C VAL A 638 22.82 -2.02 -37.09
N LEU A 639 22.93 -0.72 -37.38
CA LEU A 639 21.83 0.24 -37.20
C LEU A 639 21.11 0.45 -38.53
N VAL A 640 19.80 0.25 -38.56
CA VAL A 640 18.95 0.48 -39.73
C VAL A 640 18.03 1.68 -39.51
N VAL A 641 18.14 2.69 -40.36
CA VAL A 641 17.39 3.94 -40.30
C VAL A 641 16.55 4.07 -41.58
N ASP A 642 15.24 3.88 -41.46
CA ASP A 642 14.30 3.95 -42.59
C ASP A 642 12.94 4.39 -42.02
N ASP A 643 12.31 5.38 -42.65
CA ASP A 643 11.02 5.95 -42.22
C ASP A 643 9.84 5.02 -42.56
N SER A 644 10.06 4.08 -43.48
CA SER A 644 9.10 3.05 -43.85
C SER A 644 9.16 1.86 -42.90
N LEU A 645 8.13 1.72 -42.08
CA LEU A 645 7.99 0.60 -41.14
C LEU A 645 8.16 -0.78 -41.81
N THR A 646 7.64 -0.94 -43.03
CA THR A 646 7.70 -2.21 -43.76
C THR A 646 9.11 -2.54 -44.25
N VAL A 647 9.87 -1.56 -44.73
CA VAL A 647 11.25 -1.76 -45.20
C VAL A 647 12.18 -2.00 -44.02
N ARG A 648 12.03 -1.21 -42.96
CA ARG A 648 12.82 -1.34 -41.74
C ARG A 648 12.69 -2.71 -41.09
N GLU A 649 11.46 -3.23 -41.00
CA GLU A 649 11.21 -4.57 -40.47
C GLU A 649 11.72 -5.69 -41.39
N LEU A 650 11.65 -5.48 -42.72
CA LEU A 650 12.23 -6.43 -43.69
C LEU A 650 13.76 -6.50 -43.54
N GLN A 651 14.45 -5.37 -43.56
CA GLN A 651 15.90 -5.28 -43.40
C GLN A 651 16.36 -5.87 -42.06
N ARG A 652 15.64 -5.55 -40.98
CA ARG A 652 15.89 -6.13 -39.65
C ARG A 652 15.77 -7.65 -39.68
N LYS A 653 14.71 -8.22 -40.27
CA LYS A 653 14.54 -9.68 -40.36
C LYS A 653 15.64 -10.35 -41.18
N LEU A 654 16.01 -9.77 -42.32
CA LEU A 654 17.06 -10.30 -43.19
C LEU A 654 18.42 -10.38 -42.48
N LEU A 655 18.80 -9.32 -41.78
CA LEU A 655 20.07 -9.21 -41.06
C LEU A 655 20.10 -10.10 -39.80
N LEU A 656 19.00 -10.14 -39.02
CA LEU A 656 18.87 -11.04 -37.87
C LEU A 656 18.97 -12.52 -38.28
N ASN A 657 18.34 -12.91 -39.41
CA ASN A 657 18.40 -14.27 -39.93
C ASN A 657 19.82 -14.70 -40.33
N ARG A 658 20.70 -13.76 -40.69
CA ARG A 658 22.12 -14.02 -40.97
C ARG A 658 23.02 -13.89 -39.74
N GLY A 659 22.45 -13.58 -38.57
CA GLY A 659 23.13 -13.61 -37.28
C GLY A 659 23.73 -12.28 -36.82
N TYR A 660 23.46 -11.16 -37.51
CA TYR A 660 23.81 -9.83 -37.04
C TYR A 660 22.88 -9.40 -35.90
N GLU A 661 23.35 -8.55 -35.00
CA GLU A 661 22.49 -7.83 -34.06
C GLU A 661 22.01 -6.55 -34.72
N VAL A 662 20.71 -6.23 -34.64
CA VAL A 662 20.15 -5.13 -35.43
C VAL A 662 19.33 -4.19 -34.56
N ALA A 663 19.73 -2.92 -34.52
CA ALA A 663 18.93 -1.83 -33.98
C ALA A 663 18.23 -1.09 -35.12
N VAL A 664 17.09 -0.46 -34.82
CA VAL A 664 16.28 0.25 -35.81
C VAL A 664 15.94 1.64 -35.32
N ALA A 665 15.95 2.63 -36.21
CA ALA A 665 15.55 4.01 -35.93
C ALA A 665 14.48 4.47 -36.92
N VAL A 666 13.66 5.45 -36.52
CA VAL A 666 12.50 5.93 -37.32
C VAL A 666 12.88 7.03 -38.31
N ASP A 667 13.87 7.85 -37.99
CA ASP A 667 14.33 8.95 -38.84
C ASP A 667 15.82 9.25 -38.59
N GLY A 668 16.40 10.17 -39.37
CA GLY A 668 17.82 10.52 -39.25
C GLY A 668 18.22 11.08 -37.88
N MET A 669 17.31 11.75 -37.17
CA MET A 669 17.60 12.30 -35.83
C MET A 669 17.61 11.20 -34.77
N ASP A 670 16.68 10.25 -34.85
CA ASP A 670 16.64 9.06 -34.00
C ASP A 670 17.90 8.18 -34.23
N GLY A 671 18.28 8.00 -35.50
CA GLY A 671 19.52 7.33 -35.88
C GLY A 671 20.77 8.03 -35.34
N TRP A 672 20.83 9.37 -35.42
CA TRP A 672 21.93 10.15 -34.87
C TRP A 672 22.07 10.01 -33.35
N ASN A 673 20.96 10.00 -32.62
CA ASN A 673 20.97 9.82 -31.17
C ASN A 673 21.45 8.42 -30.78
N ALA A 674 20.99 7.38 -31.51
CA ALA A 674 21.42 6.00 -31.29
C ALA A 674 22.94 5.81 -31.50
N LEU A 675 23.49 6.38 -32.58
CA LEU A 675 24.94 6.34 -32.87
C LEU A 675 25.80 7.07 -31.82
N ARG A 676 25.20 7.99 -31.06
CA ARG A 676 25.89 8.68 -29.96
C ARG A 676 25.85 7.90 -28.66
N SER A 677 24.75 7.20 -28.37
CA SER A 677 24.59 6.41 -27.14
C SER A 677 25.23 5.03 -27.20
N GLU A 678 25.31 4.43 -28.38
CA GLU A 678 25.75 3.04 -28.56
C GLU A 678 26.79 2.90 -29.68
N ASP A 679 27.55 1.80 -29.66
CA ASP A 679 28.52 1.46 -30.70
C ASP A 679 27.91 0.48 -31.72
N PHE A 680 28.14 0.76 -33.00
CA PHE A 680 27.68 -0.04 -34.14
C PHE A 680 28.85 -0.35 -35.07
N ASP A 681 28.73 -1.41 -35.86
CA ASP A 681 29.69 -1.80 -36.89
C ASP A 681 29.29 -1.30 -38.28
N LEU A 682 27.99 -1.08 -38.53
CA LEU A 682 27.47 -0.56 -39.81
C LEU A 682 26.22 0.28 -39.60
N LEU A 683 26.12 1.39 -40.35
CA LEU A 683 24.89 2.16 -40.52
C LEU A 683 24.27 1.87 -41.90
N ILE A 684 22.98 1.56 -41.93
CA ILE A 684 22.16 1.49 -43.15
C ILE A 684 21.09 2.57 -43.05
N THR A 685 21.05 3.51 -44.00
CA THR A 685 20.08 4.62 -43.97
C THR A 685 19.36 4.81 -45.30
N ASP A 686 18.05 5.12 -45.27
CA ASP A 686 17.35 5.69 -46.44
C ASP A 686 17.80 7.14 -46.66
N ILE A 687 17.69 7.65 -47.89
CA ILE A 687 17.96 9.05 -48.24
C ILE A 687 16.77 9.91 -47.86
N ASP A 688 15.58 9.53 -48.34
CA ASP A 688 14.39 10.36 -48.26
C ASP A 688 13.69 10.11 -46.90
N MET A 689 14.09 10.83 -45.85
CA MET A 689 13.50 10.71 -44.50
C MET A 689 13.03 12.07 -43.94
N PRO A 690 11.97 12.09 -43.11
CA PRO A 690 11.50 13.32 -42.47
C PRO A 690 12.47 13.84 -41.39
N ARG A 691 12.46 15.15 -41.13
CA ARG A 691 13.27 15.90 -40.13
C ARG A 691 14.77 15.98 -40.40
N MET A 692 15.41 14.86 -40.71
CA MET A 692 16.82 14.77 -41.09
C MET A 692 16.95 13.67 -42.13
N ASP A 693 17.50 14.04 -43.28
CA ASP A 693 17.66 13.11 -44.40
C ASP A 693 18.92 12.24 -44.22
N GLY A 694 19.02 11.15 -44.99
CA GLY A 694 20.15 10.23 -44.87
C GLY A 694 21.51 10.86 -45.20
N ILE A 695 21.53 11.86 -46.08
CA ILE A 695 22.76 12.53 -46.53
C ILE A 695 23.26 13.50 -45.45
N GLU A 696 22.35 14.22 -44.79
CA GLU A 696 22.61 15.05 -43.63
C GLU A 696 23.14 14.21 -42.47
N LEU A 697 22.55 13.03 -42.22
CA LEU A 697 23.02 12.09 -41.21
C LEU A 697 24.46 11.62 -41.49
N VAL A 698 24.78 11.20 -42.73
CA VAL A 698 26.14 10.80 -43.12
C VAL A 698 27.12 11.97 -42.95
N THR A 699 26.73 13.18 -43.34
CA THR A 699 27.57 14.38 -43.23
C THR A 699 27.89 14.72 -41.77
N LEU A 700 26.93 14.57 -40.86
CA LEU A 700 27.14 14.77 -39.42
C LEU A 700 28.07 13.69 -38.84
N LEU A 701 27.88 12.45 -39.26
CA LEU A 701 28.71 11.31 -38.87
C LEU A 701 30.18 11.49 -39.25
N ARG A 702 30.46 11.95 -40.48
CA ARG A 702 31.83 12.22 -40.94
C ARG A 702 32.50 13.42 -40.27
N ARG A 703 31.74 14.30 -39.62
CA ARG A 703 32.28 15.42 -38.83
C ARG A 703 32.59 15.04 -37.38
N ASP A 704 32.10 13.89 -36.91
CA ASP A 704 32.34 13.41 -35.55
C ASP A 704 33.61 12.57 -35.47
N SER A 705 34.54 12.98 -34.60
CA SER A 705 35.86 12.33 -34.46
C SER A 705 35.80 10.86 -34.07
N ARG A 706 34.73 10.41 -33.40
CA ARG A 706 34.54 9.01 -32.99
C ARG A 706 33.88 8.21 -34.10
N LEU A 707 32.87 8.78 -34.75
CA LEU A 707 32.02 8.03 -35.70
C LEU A 707 32.50 8.12 -37.15
N GLN A 708 33.44 9.01 -37.49
CA GLN A 708 33.94 9.21 -38.86
C GLN A 708 34.43 7.93 -39.56
N SER A 709 34.84 6.90 -38.82
CA SER A 709 35.32 5.62 -39.35
C SER A 709 34.25 4.53 -39.51
N LEU A 710 33.01 4.79 -39.07
CA LEU A 710 31.92 3.82 -39.18
C LEU A 710 31.53 3.62 -40.65
N PRO A 711 31.48 2.38 -41.17
CA PRO A 711 30.92 2.09 -42.47
C PRO A 711 29.46 2.54 -42.60
N VAL A 712 29.11 3.20 -43.70
CA VAL A 712 27.75 3.68 -43.99
C VAL A 712 27.28 3.21 -45.36
N MET A 713 26.16 2.51 -45.37
CA MET A 713 25.44 2.11 -46.58
C MET A 713 24.15 2.93 -46.73
N VAL A 714 23.99 3.53 -47.91
CA VAL A 714 22.78 4.30 -48.26
C VAL A 714 21.89 3.48 -49.17
N VAL A 715 20.60 3.39 -48.85
CA VAL A 715 19.58 2.69 -49.65
C VAL A 715 18.59 3.72 -50.19
N SER A 716 18.26 3.73 -51.49
CA SER A 716 17.34 4.74 -52.04
C SER A 716 16.37 4.20 -53.08
N TYR A 717 15.12 4.69 -53.07
CA TYR A 717 14.05 4.36 -54.03
C TYR A 717 14.24 4.93 -55.44
N LYS A 718 15.12 5.92 -55.64
CA LYS A 718 15.28 6.61 -56.93
C LYS A 718 16.66 6.34 -57.50
N ASP A 719 16.71 5.74 -58.69
CA ASP A 719 17.97 5.48 -59.42
C ASP A 719 18.46 6.75 -60.15
N ARG A 720 18.54 7.86 -59.40
CA ARG A 720 19.03 9.14 -59.91
C ARG A 720 20.54 9.20 -59.68
N GLU A 721 21.31 9.30 -60.76
CA GLU A 721 22.78 9.43 -60.70
C GLU A 721 23.24 10.60 -59.80
N GLU A 722 22.42 11.64 -59.67
CA GLU A 722 22.67 12.81 -58.82
C GLU A 722 22.64 12.47 -57.31
N ASP A 723 21.67 11.67 -56.86
CA ASP A 723 21.54 11.28 -55.44
C ASP A 723 22.62 10.25 -55.04
N ARG A 724 23.01 9.38 -55.98
CA ARG A 724 24.15 8.47 -55.79
C ARG A 724 25.47 9.22 -55.63
N ARG A 725 25.72 10.24 -56.46
CA ARG A 725 26.92 11.09 -56.31
C ARG A 725 26.90 11.84 -54.99
N ARG A 726 25.77 12.45 -54.61
CA ARG A 726 25.63 13.19 -53.35
C ARG A 726 25.83 12.31 -52.11
N GLY A 727 25.33 11.07 -52.11
CA GLY A 727 25.56 10.13 -51.01
C GLY A 727 27.03 9.72 -50.85
N LEU A 728 27.72 9.46 -51.96
CA LEU A 728 29.16 9.13 -51.95
C LEU A 728 30.02 10.36 -51.58
N ASP A 729 29.70 11.55 -52.10
CA ASP A 729 30.39 12.80 -51.78
C ASP A 729 30.20 13.20 -50.30
N ALA A 730 29.05 12.86 -49.69
CA ALA A 730 28.81 13.03 -48.26
C ALA A 730 29.60 12.03 -47.40
N GLY A 731 30.17 11.00 -48.01
CA GLY A 731 31.06 10.03 -47.39
C GLY A 731 30.44 8.67 -47.14
N ALA A 732 29.37 8.26 -47.82
CA ALA A 732 28.87 6.89 -47.74
C ALA A 732 29.85 5.90 -48.41
N ASP A 733 30.02 4.72 -47.81
CA ASP A 733 30.94 3.68 -48.29
C ASP A 733 30.29 2.77 -49.35
N TYR A 734 28.96 2.69 -49.35
CA TYR A 734 28.21 1.91 -50.33
C TYR A 734 26.84 2.52 -50.63
N TYR A 735 26.38 2.36 -51.87
CA TYR A 735 25.08 2.85 -52.32
C TYR A 735 24.29 1.74 -53.01
N LEU A 736 23.08 1.46 -52.52
CA LEU A 736 22.19 0.44 -53.06
C LEU A 736 20.87 1.04 -53.56
N ALA A 737 20.62 0.94 -54.87
CA ALA A 737 19.33 1.32 -55.45
C ALA A 737 18.25 0.26 -55.14
N LYS A 738 17.07 0.69 -54.67
CA LYS A 738 15.96 -0.20 -54.26
C LYS A 738 15.36 -1.00 -55.45
N ALA A 739 15.59 -0.59 -56.71
CA ALA A 739 15.21 -1.36 -57.90
C ALA A 739 15.99 -2.69 -58.04
N SER A 740 17.16 -2.78 -57.39
CA SER A 740 18.02 -3.95 -57.28
C SER A 740 17.96 -4.60 -55.89
N PHE A 741 16.92 -4.31 -55.11
CA PHE A 741 16.73 -4.87 -53.77
C PHE A 741 16.29 -6.34 -53.88
N HIS A 742 17.27 -7.23 -54.00
CA HIS A 742 17.11 -8.67 -53.83
C HIS A 742 17.78 -9.02 -52.50
N ASP A 743 17.18 -9.93 -51.73
CA ASP A 743 17.62 -10.29 -50.37
C ASP A 743 19.13 -10.56 -50.28
N ASP A 744 19.72 -11.15 -51.32
CA ASP A 744 21.15 -11.45 -51.38
C ASP A 744 22.03 -10.21 -51.64
N ALA A 745 21.59 -9.23 -52.43
CA ALA A 745 22.40 -8.05 -52.77
C ALA A 745 22.66 -7.11 -51.58
N LEU A 746 21.66 -6.95 -50.70
CA LEU A 746 21.83 -6.20 -49.44
C LEU A 746 22.81 -6.93 -48.51
N LEU A 747 22.68 -8.25 -48.41
CA LEU A 747 23.48 -9.06 -47.51
C LEU A 747 24.92 -9.17 -47.99
N ASP A 748 25.14 -9.31 -49.29
CA ASP A 748 26.48 -9.32 -49.90
C ASP A 748 27.21 -7.99 -49.65
N ALA A 749 26.52 -6.86 -49.80
CA ALA A 749 27.08 -5.54 -49.50
C ALA A 749 27.44 -5.38 -48.01
N VAL A 750 26.61 -5.91 -47.10
CA VAL A 750 26.90 -5.90 -45.66
C VAL A 750 28.13 -6.76 -45.35
N VAL A 751 28.24 -7.94 -45.97
CA VAL A 751 29.42 -8.81 -45.83
C VAL A 751 30.67 -8.17 -46.40
N GLU A 752 30.58 -7.41 -47.50
CA GLU A 752 31.71 -6.69 -48.07
C GLU A 752 32.20 -5.55 -47.16
N LEU A 753 31.28 -4.80 -46.55
CA LEU A 753 31.61 -3.66 -45.71
C LEU A 753 32.13 -4.03 -44.31
N ILE A 754 31.50 -5.01 -43.67
CA ILE A 754 31.81 -5.37 -42.27
C ILE A 754 32.17 -6.83 -42.07
N GLY A 755 32.18 -7.67 -43.10
CA GLY A 755 32.41 -9.11 -42.99
C GLY A 755 31.17 -9.88 -42.50
N GLY A 756 31.30 -11.21 -42.39
CA GLY A 756 30.25 -12.08 -41.86
C GLY A 756 29.85 -11.73 -40.41
N ALA A 757 28.66 -12.18 -39.99
CA ALA A 757 28.05 -11.85 -38.70
C ALA A 757 28.86 -12.25 -37.45
N ARG A 758 29.88 -13.10 -37.62
CA ARG A 758 30.86 -13.45 -36.58
C ARG A 758 32.19 -12.80 -36.95
N ALA A 759 32.78 -12.05 -36.01
CA ALA A 759 34.07 -11.40 -36.17
C ALA A 759 35.20 -12.40 -36.43
#